data_AF-A0A2A2NEG4-F1
#
_entry.id   AF-A0A2A2NEG4-F1
#
_cell.length_a   1.000
_cell.length_b   1.000
_cell.length_c   1.000
_cell.angle_alpha   90.00
_cell.angle_beta   90.00
_cell.angle_gamma   90.00
#
_symmetry.space_group_name_H-M   'P 1'
#
loop_
_entity.id
_entity.type
_entity.pdbx_description
1 polymer ?
#
loop_
_entity_poly.entity_id
_entity_poly.type
_entity_poly.pdbx_seq_one_letter_code
_entity_poly.pdbx_strand_id
1 'polypeptide(L)'
;MKFRHTWRPYQARVIDAVHEHLDDKRLHVVAAPGAGKTTLGLEIFRLLGKPTLVLSPTRVIRDQWIERLQDFTEDEAPIDWVSDSLNSPKVLTSITYQSLHANLRRNEDSPSEGDDEESLPSEEQSLEESEVDCFIQTIKAHNIQVLILDEAHHLRSEWWKALERVCQIFPDLVLVSLTATPPYDSQDKEWQRYEQLCGPIDEEISVPELVKAGTLCPHQDFVWICQLSEREKQRVQEYDERVSALCTTLFDSPQFEDVVLSHPWLSQQRNESEITKDPQAAIALLVFIKAKSLPRNGGLMTQLDMRTEEIPTLGRRWWQVLIENTLFSKTTQFTEEQQKFVDELKKQLRASELLRKRELSLERERRIERSLSLSSSKISACAAIHKIEYKYRKNALRQVVLTDYIRDEQHNSHVDTGEVNLGALPVFEQLVSSSAIPDQVGLLTGRISVIPTRKLPLLLRVIESKNVTTEPFDQKGKYQKVSAPLNALTAAFTTLLMQGDIKVLVGTRALLGEGWDAPAINSLILASTVGSFMLTNQMRGRAIRVDPNSKGKISSIWHLAAVSTKLASGISDYYNLRQRFDTFVGLSEKELTIESGYERIRLDESRSLKPLPNNNLRMLRRFRRLSLVAERWHKAVTTDDTVRVIPSVQVNKTPRLRAYLLNNSFSFLITQLVVSFFFTVIGILSRTRPDSISTFFLLLGIASFFSFLYHLPKTITAVKVVIRYLPPDGALKQIGKAVAEALCKAGFIETANERLKVHVFKLPTGEFYISLSGCTFYESSLFSNCIREVLAPIESPRYILARSGSSFGLSKEDYHSVPMQFAVKKKLAQVFYESWQKHVCLSELIYTRTGEGRKKLLKAQANAFSSIFESEVKRQDRWQ
;
A
#
# COMPACT_ATOMS: atom_id res chain seq x y z
N MET A 1 -28.00 -18.93 22.21
CA MET A 1 -27.77 -17.74 21.36
C MET A 1 -28.17 -18.08 19.93
N LYS A 2 -28.95 -17.22 19.26
CA LYS A 2 -29.25 -17.33 17.83
C LYS A 2 -29.34 -15.92 17.26
N PHE A 3 -28.64 -15.67 16.16
CA PHE A 3 -28.70 -14.36 15.52
C PHE A 3 -30.12 -14.06 15.03
N ARG A 4 -30.66 -12.90 15.42
CA ARG A 4 -32.05 -12.51 15.14
C ARG A 4 -32.27 -12.01 13.70
N HIS A 5 -31.22 -11.65 12.99
CA HIS A 5 -31.31 -11.09 11.64
C HIS A 5 -30.86 -12.07 10.57
N THR A 6 -31.11 -11.73 9.30
CA THR A 6 -30.65 -12.52 8.16
C THR A 6 -29.17 -12.26 7.90
N TRP A 7 -28.40 -13.33 7.73
CA TRP A 7 -27.01 -13.24 7.33
C TRP A 7 -26.90 -12.68 5.91
N ARG A 8 -25.98 -11.74 5.73
CA ARG A 8 -25.65 -11.22 4.40
C ARG A 8 -24.84 -12.27 3.63
N PRO A 9 -24.92 -12.32 2.29
CA PRO A 9 -24.25 -13.37 1.51
C PRO A 9 -22.75 -13.52 1.79
N TYR A 10 -22.05 -12.40 1.98
CA TYR A 10 -20.63 -12.41 2.31
C TYR A 10 -20.34 -12.89 3.74
N GLN A 11 -21.26 -12.67 4.70
CA GLN A 11 -21.10 -13.17 6.08
C GLN A 11 -21.37 -14.67 6.12
N ALA A 12 -22.44 -15.13 5.47
CA ALA A 12 -22.78 -16.55 5.35
C ALA A 12 -21.61 -17.34 4.75
N ARG A 13 -20.99 -16.84 3.68
CA ARG A 13 -19.78 -17.44 3.07
C ARG A 13 -18.66 -17.66 4.09
N VAL A 14 -18.33 -16.62 4.87
CA VAL A 14 -17.26 -16.73 5.87
C VAL A 14 -17.63 -17.72 6.95
N ILE A 15 -18.88 -17.68 7.44
CA ILE A 15 -19.42 -18.60 8.45
C ILE A 15 -19.36 -20.05 7.99
N ASP A 16 -19.79 -20.34 6.75
CA ASP A 16 -19.80 -21.68 6.17
C ASP A 16 -18.37 -22.23 6.01
N ALA A 17 -17.40 -21.34 5.72
CA ALA A 17 -15.99 -21.70 5.55
C ALA A 17 -15.19 -21.80 6.86
N VAL A 18 -15.72 -21.34 8.02
CA VAL A 18 -15.00 -21.36 9.31
C VAL A 18 -14.48 -22.76 9.65
N HIS A 19 -15.28 -23.80 9.41
CA HIS A 19 -14.89 -25.17 9.74
C HIS A 19 -13.79 -25.73 8.83
N GLU A 20 -13.65 -25.22 7.60
CA GLU A 20 -12.59 -25.63 6.67
C GLU A 20 -11.25 -24.96 7.01
N HIS A 21 -11.28 -23.74 7.55
CA HIS A 21 -10.08 -22.94 7.82
C HIS A 21 -9.46 -23.19 9.20
N LEU A 22 -10.17 -23.87 10.12
CA LEU A 22 -9.69 -24.10 11.49
C LEU A 22 -8.74 -25.30 11.66
N ASP A 23 -8.24 -25.89 10.56
CA ASP A 23 -7.32 -27.05 10.59
C ASP A 23 -6.01 -26.75 11.34
N ASP A 24 -5.49 -25.52 11.24
CA ASP A 24 -4.31 -25.06 11.98
C ASP A 24 -4.65 -24.34 13.31
N LYS A 25 -5.94 -24.37 13.70
CA LYS A 25 -6.52 -23.67 14.86
C LYS A 25 -6.40 -22.14 14.78
N ARG A 26 -6.14 -21.58 13.60
CA ARG A 26 -6.13 -20.14 13.36
C ARG A 26 -7.25 -19.81 12.39
N LEU A 27 -7.82 -18.62 12.55
CA LEU A 27 -8.80 -18.08 11.62
C LEU A 27 -8.54 -16.59 11.49
N HIS A 28 -8.17 -16.16 10.29
CA HIS A 28 -7.81 -14.79 10.02
C HIS A 28 -8.74 -14.21 8.95
N VAL A 29 -9.65 -13.36 9.41
CA VAL A 29 -10.65 -12.73 8.56
C VAL A 29 -10.33 -11.24 8.41
N VAL A 30 -10.09 -10.84 7.16
CA VAL A 30 -9.97 -9.44 6.78
C VAL A 30 -11.31 -8.94 6.29
N ALA A 31 -11.96 -8.04 7.02
CA ALA A 31 -13.27 -7.53 6.64
C ALA A 31 -13.31 -6.01 6.65
N ALA A 32 -13.60 -5.43 5.49
CA ALA A 32 -13.65 -4.00 5.30
C ALA A 32 -14.59 -3.32 6.32
N PRO A 33 -14.33 -2.05 6.68
CA PRO A 33 -15.16 -1.34 7.66
C PRO A 33 -16.65 -1.36 7.25
N GLY A 34 -17.52 -1.70 8.21
CA GLY A 34 -18.96 -1.84 7.96
C GLY A 34 -19.42 -3.25 7.57
N ALA A 35 -18.51 -4.20 7.36
CA ALA A 35 -18.85 -5.60 7.09
C ALA A 35 -19.60 -6.30 8.24
N GLY A 36 -19.46 -5.80 9.48
CA GLY A 36 -20.03 -6.41 10.68
C GLY A 36 -19.08 -7.41 11.37
N LYS A 37 -17.79 -7.06 11.51
CA LYS A 37 -16.75 -7.89 12.15
C LYS A 37 -17.15 -8.39 13.53
N THR A 38 -17.67 -7.50 14.39
CA THR A 38 -18.14 -7.87 15.74
C THR A 38 -19.23 -8.94 15.67
N THR A 39 -20.21 -8.79 14.79
CA THR A 39 -21.31 -9.76 14.62
C THR A 39 -20.79 -11.10 14.09
N LEU A 40 -19.85 -11.06 13.13
CA LEU A 40 -19.17 -12.26 12.63
C LEU A 40 -18.39 -12.98 13.74
N GLY A 41 -17.62 -12.21 14.53
CA GLY A 41 -16.84 -12.73 15.64
C GLY A 41 -17.68 -13.34 16.76
N LEU A 42 -18.83 -12.76 17.07
CA LEU A 42 -19.80 -13.34 18.01
C LEU A 42 -20.42 -14.64 17.49
N GLU A 43 -20.64 -14.75 16.18
CA GLU A 43 -21.09 -16.00 15.56
C GLU A 43 -19.99 -17.07 15.56
N ILE A 44 -18.74 -16.69 15.31
CA ILE A 44 -17.59 -17.60 15.44
C ILE A 44 -17.48 -18.09 16.89
N PHE A 45 -17.62 -17.21 17.88
CA PHE A 45 -17.69 -17.58 19.30
C PHE A 45 -18.81 -18.61 19.57
N ARG A 46 -20.00 -18.37 19.02
CA ARG A 46 -21.15 -19.28 19.15
C ARG A 46 -20.88 -20.65 18.52
N LEU A 47 -20.26 -20.69 17.34
CA LEU A 47 -19.92 -21.92 16.62
C LEU A 47 -18.85 -22.73 17.35
N LEU A 48 -17.85 -22.05 17.93
CA LEU A 48 -16.79 -22.70 18.70
C LEU A 48 -17.28 -23.20 20.06
N GLY A 49 -18.21 -22.49 20.70
CA GLY A 49 -18.85 -22.91 21.96
C GLY A 49 -17.89 -23.04 23.15
N LYS A 50 -16.78 -22.28 23.15
CA LYS A 50 -15.67 -22.40 24.11
C LYS A 50 -15.46 -21.10 24.90
N PRO A 51 -14.85 -21.14 26.10
CA PRO A 51 -14.52 -19.93 26.85
C PRO A 51 -13.57 -19.03 26.05
N THR A 52 -13.99 -17.78 25.85
CA THR A 52 -13.39 -16.86 24.87
C THR A 52 -12.96 -15.55 25.51
N LEU A 53 -11.75 -15.11 25.16
CA LEU A 53 -11.22 -13.79 25.48
C LEU A 53 -11.16 -12.94 24.21
N VAL A 54 -11.78 -11.76 24.24
CA VAL A 54 -11.73 -10.77 23.15
C VAL A 54 -10.82 -9.63 23.55
N LEU A 55 -9.81 -9.35 22.71
CA LEU A 55 -8.89 -8.22 22.88
C LEU A 55 -9.22 -7.12 21.86
N SER A 56 -9.53 -5.93 22.36
CA SER A 56 -9.93 -4.76 21.57
C SER A 56 -8.94 -3.60 21.73
N PRO A 57 -8.78 -2.71 20.74
CA PRO A 57 -7.86 -1.57 20.84
C PRO A 57 -8.35 -0.46 21.77
N THR A 58 -9.66 -0.22 21.84
CA THR A 58 -10.25 0.88 22.62
C THR A 58 -11.42 0.39 23.47
N ARG A 59 -11.75 1.14 24.53
CA ARG A 59 -12.91 0.85 25.40
C ARG A 59 -14.22 0.85 24.60
N VAL A 60 -14.36 1.77 23.64
CA VAL A 60 -15.55 1.86 22.78
C VAL A 60 -15.78 0.57 21.98
N ILE A 61 -14.71 -0.03 21.44
CA ILE A 61 -14.84 -1.29 20.68
C ILE A 61 -15.12 -2.47 21.61
N ARG A 62 -14.47 -2.53 22.79
CA ARG A 62 -14.79 -3.51 23.84
C ARG A 62 -16.28 -3.49 24.20
N ASP A 63 -16.82 -2.31 24.48
CA ASP A 63 -18.22 -2.17 24.89
C ASP A 63 -19.17 -2.58 23.75
N GLN A 64 -18.80 -2.28 22.50
CA GLN A 64 -19.54 -2.70 21.31
C GLN A 64 -19.66 -4.23 21.17
N TRP A 65 -18.67 -5.00 21.62
CA TRP A 65 -18.77 -6.47 21.63
C TRP A 65 -19.83 -6.97 22.61
N ILE A 66 -19.95 -6.33 23.77
CA ILE A 66 -20.92 -6.69 24.80
C ILE A 66 -22.33 -6.24 24.38
N GLU A 67 -22.47 -5.01 23.89
CA GLU A 67 -23.75 -4.46 23.45
C GLU A 67 -24.37 -5.29 22.32
N ARG A 68 -23.57 -5.72 21.33
CA ARG A 68 -24.05 -6.52 20.20
C ARG A 68 -24.51 -7.94 20.55
N LEU A 69 -24.29 -8.42 21.77
CA LEU A 69 -24.84 -9.70 22.20
C LEU A 69 -26.37 -9.70 22.25
N GLN A 70 -26.99 -8.52 22.39
CA GLN A 70 -28.44 -8.35 22.34
C GLN A 70 -29.04 -8.82 21.00
N ASP A 71 -28.26 -8.78 19.91
CA ASP A 71 -28.67 -9.30 18.60
C ASP A 71 -28.80 -10.84 18.58
N PHE A 72 -28.32 -11.52 19.63
CA PHE A 72 -28.22 -12.99 19.73
C PHE A 72 -28.98 -13.61 20.92
N THR A 73 -29.42 -12.83 21.90
CA THR A 73 -30.22 -13.26 23.06
C THR A 73 -31.69 -12.91 22.86
N GLU A 74 -32.67 -13.48 23.58
CA GLU A 74 -34.10 -13.10 23.49
C GLU A 74 -34.50 -12.02 24.52
N ASP A 75 -33.81 -11.96 25.66
CA ASP A 75 -34.05 -11.01 26.75
C ASP A 75 -33.07 -9.82 26.73
N GLU A 76 -33.56 -8.63 27.11
CA GLU A 76 -32.78 -7.39 27.32
C GLU A 76 -32.03 -7.35 28.66
N ALA A 77 -32.12 -8.42 29.47
CA ALA A 77 -31.48 -8.50 30.78
C ALA A 77 -29.94 -8.56 30.67
N PRO A 78 -29.20 -7.99 31.65
CA PRO A 78 -27.75 -8.10 31.69
C PRO A 78 -27.33 -9.57 31.72
N ILE A 79 -26.40 -9.92 30.84
CA ILE A 79 -26.00 -11.31 30.60
C ILE A 79 -24.96 -11.75 31.65
N ASP A 80 -25.37 -12.64 32.55
CA ASP A 80 -24.53 -13.07 33.68
C ASP A 80 -23.24 -13.81 33.30
N TRP A 81 -23.10 -14.30 32.07
CA TRP A 81 -21.91 -15.01 31.59
C TRP A 81 -20.91 -14.13 30.81
N VAL A 82 -21.12 -12.80 30.79
CA VAL A 82 -20.24 -11.83 30.12
C VAL A 82 -19.49 -11.00 31.16
N SER A 83 -18.21 -10.72 30.88
CA SER A 83 -17.35 -9.85 31.70
C SER A 83 -16.62 -8.83 30.84
N ASP A 84 -16.36 -7.65 31.41
CA ASP A 84 -15.53 -6.60 30.82
C ASP A 84 -14.17 -6.43 31.54
N SER A 85 -13.86 -7.34 32.47
CA SER A 85 -12.71 -7.29 33.37
C SER A 85 -11.99 -8.64 33.48
N LEU A 86 -10.65 -8.58 33.51
CA LEU A 86 -9.78 -9.74 33.77
C LEU A 86 -9.83 -10.25 35.21
N ASN A 87 -10.32 -9.45 36.15
CA ASN A 87 -10.38 -9.83 37.57
C ASN A 87 -11.53 -10.79 37.87
N SER A 88 -12.53 -10.84 36.98
CA SER A 88 -13.67 -11.75 37.05
C SER A 88 -14.01 -12.29 35.66
N PRO A 89 -13.13 -13.09 35.03
CA PRO A 89 -13.37 -13.64 33.70
C PRO A 89 -14.61 -14.54 33.71
N LYS A 90 -15.43 -14.41 32.69
CA LYS A 90 -16.59 -15.27 32.44
C LYS A 90 -16.46 -15.93 31.07
N VAL A 91 -17.50 -16.65 30.63
CA VAL A 91 -17.51 -17.44 29.38
C VAL A 91 -17.12 -16.59 28.17
N LEU A 92 -17.59 -15.35 28.10
CA LEU A 92 -17.11 -14.34 27.17
C LEU A 92 -16.55 -13.16 27.97
N THR A 93 -15.27 -12.87 27.80
CA THR A 93 -14.62 -11.74 28.45
C THR A 93 -14.09 -10.80 27.37
N SER A 94 -14.51 -9.54 27.36
CA SER A 94 -14.00 -8.53 26.41
C SER A 94 -13.19 -7.48 27.15
N ILE A 95 -11.95 -7.25 26.74
CA ILE A 95 -11.04 -6.31 27.39
C ILE A 95 -10.26 -5.49 26.34
N THR A 96 -9.57 -4.44 26.79
CA THR A 96 -8.65 -3.70 25.92
C THR A 96 -7.22 -4.22 26.05
N TYR A 97 -6.40 -4.10 25.00
CA TYR A 97 -4.96 -4.42 25.08
C TYR A 97 -4.26 -3.68 26.23
N GLN A 98 -4.67 -2.44 26.50
CA GLN A 98 -4.13 -1.62 27.61
C GLN A 98 -4.59 -2.10 28.99
N SER A 99 -5.85 -2.50 29.13
CA SER A 99 -6.39 -2.98 30.42
C SER A 99 -5.72 -4.28 30.88
N LEU A 100 -5.21 -5.07 29.95
CA LEU A 100 -4.39 -6.23 30.24
C LEU A 100 -3.07 -5.79 30.90
N HIS A 101 -2.39 -4.78 30.36
CA HIS A 101 -1.17 -4.20 30.95
C HIS A 101 -1.40 -3.57 32.34
N ALA A 102 -2.52 -2.88 32.54
CA ALA A 102 -2.83 -2.21 33.81
C ALA A 102 -3.19 -3.19 34.93
N ASN A 103 -3.91 -4.28 34.63
CA ASN A 103 -4.21 -5.31 35.63
C ASN A 103 -2.99 -6.16 35.99
N LEU A 104 -2.04 -6.35 35.07
CA LEU A 104 -0.81 -7.09 35.34
C LEU A 104 0.10 -6.35 36.35
N ARG A 105 0.17 -5.01 36.28
CA ARG A 105 0.89 -4.20 37.28
C ARG A 105 0.23 -4.16 38.66
N ARG A 106 -1.10 -4.24 38.73
CA ARG A 106 -1.83 -4.20 40.01
C ARG A 106 -1.59 -5.43 40.90
N ASN A 107 -1.10 -6.53 40.35
CA ASN A 107 -0.74 -7.71 41.13
C ASN A 107 0.63 -7.63 41.82
N GLU A 108 1.44 -6.59 41.54
CA GLU A 108 2.76 -6.41 42.15
C GLU A 108 2.86 -5.27 43.17
N ASP A 109 1.87 -4.36 43.30
CA ASP A 109 1.93 -3.28 44.28
C ASP A 109 0.58 -3.00 45.00
N SER A 110 0.66 -2.91 46.33
CA SER A 110 -0.38 -2.40 47.24
C SER A 110 -0.77 -0.94 46.93
N PRO A 111 -1.96 -0.46 47.35
CA PRO A 111 -2.65 0.65 46.70
C PRO A 111 -2.06 2.02 47.05
N SER A 112 -1.81 2.84 46.04
CA SER A 112 -1.79 4.29 46.16
C SER A 112 -2.86 4.89 45.24
N GLU A 113 -3.79 5.62 45.86
CA GLU A 113 -4.78 6.45 45.18
C GLU A 113 -4.09 7.66 44.55
N GLY A 114 -4.44 7.96 43.30
CA GLY A 114 -3.93 9.11 42.56
C GLY A 114 -4.41 9.07 41.11
N ASP A 115 -5.54 9.74 40.86
CA ASP A 115 -6.05 10.07 39.53
C ASP A 115 -5.00 10.85 38.73
N ASP A 116 -4.71 10.39 37.51
CA ASP A 116 -4.31 11.23 36.39
C ASP A 116 -4.54 10.47 35.07
N GLU A 117 -5.64 10.83 34.40
CA GLU A 117 -5.96 10.46 33.03
C GLU A 117 -5.18 11.35 32.02
N GLU A 118 -4.97 10.81 30.82
CA GLU A 118 -4.55 11.52 29.59
C GLU A 118 -3.10 11.98 29.46
N SER A 119 -2.17 11.03 29.40
CA SER A 119 -0.99 11.18 28.53
C SER A 119 -0.66 9.86 27.82
N LEU A 120 -0.50 9.91 26.49
CA LEU A 120 0.06 8.80 25.72
C LEU A 120 1.49 8.54 26.22
N PRO A 121 1.82 7.33 26.74
CA PRO A 121 3.19 7.06 27.15
C PRO A 121 4.11 7.01 25.94
N SER A 122 5.29 7.62 26.10
CA SER A 122 6.41 7.63 25.15
C SER A 122 6.84 6.22 24.70
N GLU A 123 7.34 6.13 23.46
CA GLU A 123 7.60 4.93 22.63
C GLU A 123 8.63 3.90 23.15
N GLU A 124 9.05 3.90 24.42
CA GLU A 124 10.10 2.99 24.92
C GLU A 124 9.85 2.51 26.36
N GLN A 125 8.87 1.62 26.57
CA GLN A 125 8.73 0.87 27.83
C GLN A 125 8.58 -0.62 27.52
N SER A 126 9.59 -1.40 27.89
CA SER A 126 9.65 -2.85 27.75
C SER A 126 8.68 -3.54 28.71
N LEU A 127 7.91 -4.52 28.23
CA LEU A 127 7.17 -5.47 29.07
C LEU A 127 8.17 -6.31 29.88
N GLU A 128 7.93 -6.45 31.19
CA GLU A 128 8.70 -7.36 32.03
C GLU A 128 8.24 -8.81 31.81
N GLU A 129 9.15 -9.80 31.88
CA GLU A 129 8.81 -11.21 31.63
C GLU A 129 7.76 -11.75 32.62
N SER A 130 7.68 -11.17 33.83
CA SER A 130 6.68 -11.46 34.86
C SER A 130 5.24 -11.19 34.41
N GLU A 131 5.01 -10.11 33.68
CA GLU A 131 3.69 -9.69 33.20
C GLU A 131 3.09 -10.73 32.23
N VAL A 132 3.92 -11.29 31.34
CA VAL A 132 3.49 -12.31 30.37
C VAL A 132 3.15 -13.63 31.07
N ASP A 133 3.94 -14.00 32.08
CA ASP A 133 3.71 -15.24 32.84
C ASP A 133 2.42 -15.18 33.68
N CYS A 134 2.08 -14.02 34.24
CA CYS A 134 0.80 -13.81 34.93
C CYS A 134 -0.40 -13.89 33.97
N PHE A 135 -0.26 -13.39 32.73
CA PHE A 135 -1.29 -13.56 31.70
C PHE A 135 -1.49 -15.04 31.33
N ILE A 136 -0.39 -15.79 31.16
CA ILE A 136 -0.42 -17.24 30.92
C ILE A 136 -1.12 -17.98 32.07
N GLN A 137 -0.86 -17.60 33.33
CA GLN A 137 -1.55 -18.16 34.49
C GLN A 137 -3.06 -17.86 34.46
N THR A 138 -3.46 -16.67 34.06
CA THR A 138 -4.87 -16.28 33.95
C THR A 138 -5.62 -17.12 32.91
N ILE A 139 -5.01 -17.34 31.74
CA ILE A 139 -5.53 -18.23 30.68
C ILE A 139 -5.73 -19.64 31.21
N LYS A 140 -4.73 -20.16 31.95
CA LYS A 140 -4.78 -21.50 32.53
C LYS A 140 -5.83 -21.64 33.62
N ALA A 141 -5.94 -20.67 34.53
CA ALA A 141 -6.86 -20.70 35.65
C ALA A 141 -8.33 -20.68 35.20
N HIS A 142 -8.64 -19.94 34.13
CA HIS A 142 -10.00 -19.78 33.62
C HIS A 142 -10.32 -20.66 32.40
N ASN A 143 -9.40 -21.56 32.03
CA ASN A 143 -9.54 -22.49 30.90
C ASN A 143 -9.99 -21.78 29.61
N ILE A 144 -9.33 -20.67 29.28
CA ILE A 144 -9.60 -19.91 28.05
C ILE A 144 -9.08 -20.72 26.87
N GLN A 145 -9.95 -21.04 25.92
CA GLN A 145 -9.63 -21.90 24.78
C GLN A 145 -9.69 -21.17 23.43
N VAL A 146 -10.29 -19.97 23.39
CA VAL A 146 -10.36 -19.13 22.19
C VAL A 146 -9.88 -17.73 22.51
N LEU A 147 -9.01 -17.20 21.67
CA LEU A 147 -8.57 -15.82 21.72
C LEU A 147 -9.03 -15.10 20.45
N ILE A 148 -9.83 -14.05 20.59
CA ILE A 148 -10.25 -13.19 19.49
C ILE A 148 -9.46 -11.88 19.55
N LEU A 149 -8.69 -11.60 18.50
CA LEU A 149 -7.95 -10.36 18.32
C LEU A 149 -8.75 -9.44 17.39
N ASP A 150 -9.39 -8.41 17.95
CA ASP A 150 -10.03 -7.37 17.15
C ASP A 150 -9.02 -6.28 16.79
N GLU A 151 -9.11 -5.82 15.55
CA GLU A 151 -8.15 -4.95 14.87
C GLU A 151 -6.69 -5.31 15.18
N ALA A 152 -6.33 -6.57 14.91
CA ALA A 152 -5.00 -7.13 15.18
C ALA A 152 -3.82 -6.29 14.63
N HIS A 153 -4.05 -5.41 13.67
CA HIS A 153 -3.00 -4.51 13.18
C HIS A 153 -2.57 -3.42 14.18
N HIS A 154 -3.36 -3.14 15.22
CA HIS A 154 -2.98 -2.21 16.29
C HIS A 154 -2.06 -2.86 17.34
N LEU A 155 -1.76 -4.16 17.22
CA LEU A 155 -0.84 -4.85 18.12
C LEU A 155 0.54 -4.20 18.07
N ARG A 156 0.98 -3.69 19.23
CA ARG A 156 2.34 -3.14 19.40
C ARG A 156 3.37 -4.26 19.36
N SER A 157 4.61 -3.91 19.00
CA SER A 157 5.73 -4.83 18.80
C SER A 157 5.97 -5.78 19.98
N GLU A 158 5.67 -5.35 21.20
CA GLU A 158 5.83 -6.13 22.43
C GLU A 158 4.71 -7.17 22.61
N TRP A 159 3.47 -6.85 22.22
CA TRP A 159 2.32 -7.77 22.31
C TRP A 159 2.45 -8.96 21.37
N TRP A 160 3.10 -8.78 20.23
CA TRP A 160 3.41 -9.88 19.31
C TRP A 160 4.19 -10.99 20.03
N LYS A 161 5.21 -10.63 20.81
CA LYS A 161 6.05 -11.59 21.54
C LYS A 161 5.27 -12.31 22.64
N ALA A 162 4.44 -11.57 23.37
CA ALA A 162 3.62 -12.13 24.45
C ALA A 162 2.59 -13.14 23.91
N LEU A 163 1.87 -12.77 22.85
CA LEU A 163 0.86 -13.64 22.23
C LEU A 163 1.49 -14.84 21.52
N GLU A 164 2.65 -14.67 20.90
CA GLU A 164 3.41 -15.78 20.31
C GLU A 164 3.82 -16.80 21.38
N ARG A 165 4.32 -16.33 22.53
CA ARG A 165 4.66 -17.19 23.68
C ARG A 165 3.43 -17.92 24.24
N VAL A 166 2.28 -17.25 24.33
CA VAL A 166 1.00 -17.87 24.73
C VAL A 166 0.60 -18.99 23.75
N CYS A 167 0.67 -18.74 22.44
CA CYS A 167 0.33 -19.73 21.43
C CYS A 167 1.31 -20.92 21.42
N GLN A 168 2.58 -20.71 21.77
CA GLN A 168 3.56 -21.79 21.91
C GLN A 168 3.30 -22.68 23.14
N ILE A 169 2.83 -22.09 24.25
CA ILE A 169 2.53 -22.83 25.49
C ILE A 169 1.18 -23.57 25.39
N PHE A 170 0.20 -22.99 24.70
CA PHE A 170 -1.12 -23.57 24.51
C PHE A 170 -1.38 -23.89 23.02
N PRO A 171 -0.84 -25.01 22.50
CA PRO A 171 -1.01 -25.38 21.08
C PRO A 171 -2.46 -25.77 20.72
N ASP A 172 -3.34 -25.92 21.72
CA ASP A 172 -4.77 -26.20 21.54
C ASP A 172 -5.66 -24.94 21.55
N LEU A 173 -5.07 -23.77 21.79
CA LEU A 173 -5.78 -22.50 21.76
C LEU A 173 -6.17 -22.15 20.31
N VAL A 174 -7.44 -21.80 20.10
CA VAL A 174 -7.92 -21.30 18.80
C VAL A 174 -7.73 -19.79 18.75
N LEU A 175 -7.03 -19.30 17.72
CA LEU A 175 -6.79 -17.87 17.52
C LEU A 175 -7.66 -17.33 16.38
N VAL A 176 -8.51 -16.34 16.66
CA VAL A 176 -9.34 -15.68 15.67
C VAL A 176 -8.90 -14.23 15.52
N SER A 177 -8.33 -13.88 14.37
CA SER A 177 -7.88 -12.52 14.05
C SER A 177 -8.88 -11.83 13.13
N LEU A 178 -9.46 -10.71 13.60
CA LEU A 178 -10.39 -9.90 12.83
C LEU A 178 -9.75 -8.54 12.55
N THR A 179 -9.62 -8.15 11.27
CA THR A 179 -9.11 -6.81 10.95
C THR A 179 -9.74 -6.21 9.70
N ALA A 180 -9.82 -4.87 9.61
CA ALA A 180 -10.19 -4.21 8.36
C ALA A 180 -9.02 -3.91 7.43
N THR A 181 -7.82 -3.80 7.98
CA THR A 181 -6.64 -3.29 7.27
C THR A 181 -5.43 -4.02 7.81
N PRO A 182 -5.01 -5.15 7.22
CA PRO A 182 -3.75 -5.76 7.59
C PRO A 182 -2.59 -4.83 7.12
N PRO A 183 -1.41 -4.92 7.74
CA PRO A 183 -0.32 -3.96 7.52
C PRO A 183 0.45 -4.23 6.20
N TYR A 184 -0.24 -4.13 5.06
CA TYR A 184 0.33 -4.39 3.72
C TYR A 184 1.55 -3.50 3.39
N ASP A 185 1.62 -2.29 3.98
CA ASP A 185 2.66 -1.29 3.71
C ASP A 185 3.79 -1.28 4.75
N SER A 186 3.76 -2.21 5.71
CA SER A 186 4.77 -2.29 6.76
C SER A 186 6.11 -2.83 6.21
N GLN A 187 7.22 -2.56 6.91
CA GLN A 187 8.51 -3.16 6.53
C GLN A 187 8.36 -4.68 6.49
N ASP A 188 9.04 -5.38 5.57
CA ASP A 188 8.91 -6.84 5.38
C ASP A 188 8.95 -7.67 6.68
N LYS A 189 9.66 -7.16 7.71
CA LYS A 189 9.75 -7.77 9.04
C LYS A 189 8.46 -7.68 9.88
N GLU A 190 7.73 -6.57 9.79
CA GLU A 190 6.47 -6.37 10.52
C GLU A 190 5.36 -7.22 9.92
N TRP A 191 5.25 -7.27 8.59
CA TRP A 191 4.34 -8.19 7.91
C TRP A 191 4.62 -9.66 8.24
N GLN A 192 5.89 -10.08 8.22
CA GLN A 192 6.26 -11.46 8.55
C GLN A 192 5.85 -11.83 9.98
N ARG A 193 6.03 -10.92 10.95
CA ARG A 193 5.58 -11.13 12.32
C ARG A 193 4.06 -11.19 12.42
N TYR A 194 3.38 -10.33 11.66
CA TYR A 194 1.92 -10.29 11.57
C TYR A 194 1.35 -11.64 11.10
N GLU A 195 1.88 -12.16 9.99
CA GLU A 195 1.52 -13.44 9.40
C GLU A 195 1.89 -14.62 10.30
N GLN A 196 3.02 -14.57 11.01
CA GLN A 196 3.45 -15.63 11.93
C GLN A 196 2.49 -15.86 13.10
N LEU A 197 1.90 -14.80 13.66
CA LEU A 197 0.90 -14.94 14.74
C LEU A 197 -0.47 -15.29 14.17
N CYS A 198 -0.97 -14.48 13.24
CA CYS A 198 -2.37 -14.55 12.79
C CYS A 198 -2.61 -15.72 11.84
N GLY A 199 -1.58 -16.23 11.16
CA GLY A 199 -1.74 -17.12 10.01
C GLY A 199 -1.97 -16.36 8.69
N PRO A 200 -2.07 -17.09 7.57
CA PRO A 200 -2.47 -16.52 6.28
C PRO A 200 -3.84 -15.84 6.36
N ILE A 201 -4.20 -15.01 5.39
CA ILE A 201 -5.56 -14.45 5.33
C ILE A 201 -6.48 -15.49 4.70
N ASP A 202 -7.38 -16.07 5.50
CA ASP A 202 -8.28 -17.15 5.06
C ASP A 202 -9.44 -16.60 4.24
N GLU A 203 -10.07 -15.55 4.75
CA GLU A 203 -11.22 -14.91 4.12
C GLU A 203 -11.09 -13.38 4.09
N GLU A 204 -11.41 -12.78 2.94
CA GLU A 204 -11.50 -11.33 2.79
C GLU A 204 -12.91 -10.88 2.36
N ILE A 205 -13.47 -9.91 3.09
CA ILE A 205 -14.70 -9.19 2.72
C ILE A 205 -14.32 -7.80 2.23
N SER A 206 -14.47 -7.58 0.93
CA SER A 206 -14.01 -6.36 0.26
C SER A 206 -15.08 -5.26 0.19
N VAL A 207 -14.68 -3.99 0.04
CA VAL A 207 -15.63 -2.86 -0.10
C VAL A 207 -16.62 -3.05 -1.26
N PRO A 208 -16.22 -3.51 -2.46
CA PRO A 208 -17.16 -3.74 -3.56
C PRO A 208 -18.24 -4.78 -3.25
N GLU A 209 -17.90 -5.86 -2.55
CA GLU A 209 -18.89 -6.86 -2.08
C GLU A 209 -19.91 -6.22 -1.14
N LEU A 210 -19.46 -5.35 -0.23
CA LEU A 210 -20.35 -4.65 0.68
C LEU A 210 -21.27 -3.65 -0.03
N VAL A 211 -20.80 -3.01 -1.10
CA VAL A 211 -21.65 -2.15 -1.95
C VAL A 211 -22.64 -3.01 -2.75
N LYS A 212 -22.21 -4.18 -3.28
CA LYS A 212 -23.09 -5.16 -3.95
C LYS A 212 -24.24 -5.60 -3.06
N ALA A 213 -23.92 -5.93 -1.81
CA ALA A 213 -24.87 -6.38 -0.80
C ALA A 213 -25.74 -5.25 -0.22
N GLY A 214 -25.57 -4.00 -0.67
CA GLY A 214 -26.32 -2.85 -0.16
C GLY A 214 -26.01 -2.52 1.30
N THR A 215 -24.86 -2.95 1.81
CA THR A 215 -24.38 -2.65 3.18
C THR A 215 -23.63 -1.32 3.24
N LEU A 216 -22.87 -1.02 2.20
CA LEU A 216 -22.20 0.26 2.02
C LEU A 216 -22.83 1.03 0.86
N CYS A 217 -22.87 2.35 1.00
CA CYS A 217 -23.41 3.23 -0.02
C CYS A 217 -22.37 3.47 -1.13
N PRO A 218 -22.82 3.73 -2.37
CA PRO A 218 -21.94 4.17 -3.44
C PRO A 218 -21.16 5.42 -3.04
N HIS A 219 -19.90 5.49 -3.45
CA HIS A 219 -19.02 6.61 -3.06
C HIS A 219 -18.01 6.98 -4.15
N GLN A 220 -17.48 8.18 -4.08
CA GLN A 220 -16.45 8.68 -4.99
C GLN A 220 -15.37 9.44 -4.23
N ASP A 221 -14.12 9.11 -4.51
CA ASP A 221 -12.96 9.86 -4.03
C ASP A 221 -12.64 11.01 -5.00
N PHE A 222 -12.38 12.20 -4.44
CA PHE A 222 -12.00 13.43 -5.14
C PHE A 222 -10.69 13.95 -4.58
N VAL A 223 -9.85 14.54 -5.45
CA VAL A 223 -8.57 15.14 -5.05
C VAL A 223 -8.56 16.62 -5.34
N TRP A 224 -8.49 17.42 -4.29
CA TRP A 224 -8.39 18.88 -4.39
C TRP A 224 -6.94 19.31 -4.20
N ILE A 225 -6.37 19.96 -5.21
CA ILE A 225 -4.99 20.44 -5.14
C ILE A 225 -4.98 21.91 -4.72
N CYS A 226 -4.26 22.20 -3.66
CA CYS A 226 -4.06 23.52 -3.08
C CYS A 226 -2.75 24.11 -3.61
N GLN A 227 -2.77 25.38 -4.01
CA GLN A 227 -1.54 26.11 -4.28
C GLN A 227 -0.92 26.55 -2.95
N LEU A 228 0.39 26.45 -2.81
CA LEU A 228 1.11 26.93 -1.62
C LEU A 228 0.91 28.44 -1.42
N SER A 229 0.88 28.87 -0.16
CA SER A 229 0.94 30.27 0.22
C SER A 229 2.31 30.87 -0.15
N GLU A 230 2.40 32.20 -0.28
CA GLU A 230 3.66 32.85 -0.64
C GLU A 230 4.78 32.59 0.38
N ARG A 231 4.46 32.50 1.68
CA ARG A 231 5.42 32.16 2.73
C ARG A 231 5.91 30.72 2.63
N GLU A 232 5.03 29.76 2.36
CA GLU A 232 5.42 28.36 2.15
C GLU A 232 6.26 28.19 0.89
N LYS A 233 5.93 28.92 -0.19
CA LYS A 233 6.76 28.94 -1.40
C LYS A 233 8.17 29.44 -1.10
N GLN A 234 8.30 30.52 -0.32
CA GLN A 234 9.62 31.04 0.11
C GLN A 234 10.41 29.98 0.87
N ARG A 235 9.82 29.29 1.86
CA ARG A 235 10.50 28.21 2.60
C ARG A 235 10.99 27.07 1.71
N VAL A 236 10.14 26.61 0.79
CA VAL A 236 10.48 25.54 -0.14
C VAL A 236 11.57 26.02 -1.12
N GLN A 237 11.50 27.28 -1.57
CA GLN A 237 12.49 27.89 -2.44
C GLN A 237 13.84 28.04 -1.73
N GLU A 238 13.88 28.55 -0.50
CA GLU A 238 15.10 28.66 0.32
C GLU A 238 15.76 27.30 0.53
N TYR A 239 14.97 26.23 0.75
CA TYR A 239 15.50 24.88 0.82
C TYR A 239 16.04 24.39 -0.53
N ASP A 240 15.28 24.58 -1.61
CA ASP A 240 15.70 24.18 -2.96
C ASP A 240 16.98 24.92 -3.40
N GLU A 241 17.12 26.19 -3.04
CA GLU A 241 18.30 27.02 -3.25
C GLU A 241 19.47 26.55 -2.37
N ARG A 242 19.27 26.25 -1.09
CA ARG A 242 20.31 25.66 -0.22
C ARG A 242 20.85 24.35 -0.78
N VAL A 243 19.97 23.45 -1.20
CA VAL A 243 20.33 22.16 -1.80
C VAL A 243 21.10 22.40 -3.11
N SER A 244 20.61 23.29 -3.97
CA SER A 244 21.27 23.60 -5.24
C SER A 244 22.64 24.23 -5.02
N ALA A 245 22.76 25.20 -4.10
CA ALA A 245 24.02 25.86 -3.77
C ALA A 245 25.04 24.85 -3.23
N LEU A 246 24.63 23.95 -2.33
CA LEU A 246 25.50 22.87 -1.84
C LEU A 246 25.96 21.96 -2.98
N CYS A 247 25.03 21.53 -3.85
CA CYS A 247 25.38 20.68 -4.99
C CYS A 247 26.36 21.39 -5.94
N THR A 248 26.18 22.69 -6.22
CA THR A 248 27.09 23.47 -7.07
C THR A 248 28.46 23.64 -6.41
N THR A 249 28.51 24.03 -5.13
CA THR A 249 29.78 24.18 -4.38
C THR A 249 30.55 22.87 -4.31
N LEU A 250 29.87 21.74 -4.08
CA LEU A 250 30.50 20.43 -4.09
C LEU A 250 30.91 20.01 -5.51
N PHE A 251 30.12 20.34 -6.52
CA PHE A 251 30.49 20.09 -7.90
C PHE A 251 31.78 20.84 -8.24
N ASP A 252 31.91 22.12 -7.94
CA ASP A 252 33.08 22.92 -8.31
C ASP A 252 34.31 22.72 -7.41
N SER A 253 34.17 22.02 -6.28
CA SER A 253 35.28 21.78 -5.34
C SER A 253 36.25 20.70 -5.85
N PRO A 254 37.55 21.02 -6.04
CA PRO A 254 38.55 20.02 -6.42
C PRO A 254 38.78 18.99 -5.32
N GLN A 255 38.63 19.38 -4.04
CA GLN A 255 38.77 18.47 -2.90
C GLN A 255 37.66 17.41 -2.88
N PHE A 256 36.42 17.79 -3.24
CA PHE A 256 35.33 16.83 -3.33
C PHE A 256 35.54 15.87 -4.52
N GLU A 257 36.02 16.40 -5.65
CA GLU A 257 36.40 15.58 -6.80
C GLU A 257 37.46 14.54 -6.43
N ASP A 258 38.53 14.93 -5.73
CA ASP A 258 39.58 14.02 -5.25
C ASP A 258 39.04 12.93 -4.32
N VAL A 259 38.12 13.29 -3.41
CA VAL A 259 37.46 12.34 -2.49
C VAL A 259 36.56 11.35 -3.22
N VAL A 260 35.87 11.79 -4.28
CA VAL A 260 35.03 10.91 -5.10
C VAL A 260 35.89 10.00 -5.98
N LEU A 261 36.98 10.51 -6.56
CA LEU A 261 37.89 9.76 -7.43
C LEU A 261 38.79 8.79 -6.66
N SER A 262 39.07 9.03 -5.38
CA SER A 262 39.81 8.11 -4.51
C SER A 262 39.02 6.86 -4.14
N HIS A 263 37.74 6.77 -4.53
CA HIS A 263 36.90 5.61 -4.25
C HIS A 263 37.55 4.32 -4.80
N PRO A 264 37.73 3.26 -3.98
CA PRO A 264 38.45 2.03 -4.38
C PRO A 264 37.91 1.38 -5.66
N TRP A 265 36.59 1.47 -5.90
CA TRP A 265 35.94 0.94 -7.10
C TRP A 265 36.39 1.61 -8.41
N LEU A 266 36.97 2.81 -8.35
CA LEU A 266 37.53 3.48 -9.52
C LEU A 266 38.99 3.06 -9.79
N SER A 267 39.68 2.49 -8.80
CA SER A 267 41.06 1.99 -8.92
C SER A 267 41.15 0.65 -9.68
N GLN A 268 42.38 0.14 -9.90
CA GLN A 268 42.62 -1.18 -10.52
C GLN A 268 42.30 -2.36 -9.58
N GLN A 269 42.36 -2.17 -8.24
CA GLN A 269 42.03 -3.21 -7.26
C GLN A 269 40.56 -3.13 -6.87
N ARG A 270 39.70 -3.76 -7.67
CA ARG A 270 38.25 -3.70 -7.45
C ARG A 270 37.74 -4.93 -6.75
N ASN A 271 37.07 -4.73 -5.62
CA ASN A 271 36.35 -5.79 -4.95
C ASN A 271 34.92 -5.91 -5.53
N GLU A 272 34.75 -6.84 -6.47
CA GLU A 272 33.45 -7.11 -7.13
C GLU A 272 32.32 -7.43 -6.14
N SER A 273 32.69 -7.95 -4.96
CA SER A 273 31.73 -8.31 -3.90
C SER A 273 31.05 -7.13 -3.22
N GLU A 274 31.69 -5.97 -3.23
CA GLU A 274 31.19 -4.76 -2.58
C GLU A 274 30.30 -3.95 -3.51
N ILE A 275 30.67 -3.85 -4.79
CA ILE A 275 29.87 -3.18 -5.83
C ILE A 275 28.48 -3.82 -5.94
N THR A 276 28.40 -5.15 -5.82
CA THR A 276 27.13 -5.89 -5.89
C THR A 276 26.19 -5.58 -4.71
N LYS A 277 26.73 -5.17 -3.55
CA LYS A 277 25.93 -4.83 -2.37
C LYS A 277 25.29 -3.45 -2.49
N ASP A 278 25.92 -2.52 -3.18
CA ASP A 278 25.42 -1.16 -3.39
C ASP A 278 25.68 -0.68 -4.83
N PRO A 279 24.88 -1.16 -5.80
CA PRO A 279 25.01 -0.77 -7.20
C PRO A 279 24.60 0.69 -7.44
N GLN A 280 23.76 1.27 -6.58
CA GLN A 280 23.32 2.65 -6.71
C GLN A 280 24.49 3.60 -6.48
N ALA A 281 25.36 3.33 -5.51
CA ALA A 281 26.58 4.09 -5.32
C ALA A 281 27.53 4.02 -6.54
N ALA A 282 27.69 2.84 -7.15
CA ALA A 282 28.52 2.70 -8.33
C ALA A 282 27.99 3.50 -9.54
N ILE A 283 26.67 3.54 -9.71
CA ILE A 283 26.02 4.39 -10.73
C ILE A 283 26.19 5.86 -10.37
N ALA A 284 26.03 6.25 -9.11
CA ALA A 284 26.22 7.64 -8.67
C ALA A 284 27.63 8.15 -9.00
N LEU A 285 28.67 7.32 -8.81
CA LEU A 285 30.05 7.63 -9.22
C LEU A 285 30.16 7.85 -10.74
N LEU A 286 29.57 6.98 -11.55
CA LEU A 286 29.55 7.14 -13.03
C LEU A 286 28.78 8.38 -13.48
N VAL A 287 27.66 8.69 -12.82
CA VAL A 287 26.85 9.87 -13.08
C VAL A 287 27.66 11.14 -12.80
N PHE A 288 28.43 11.16 -11.71
CA PHE A 288 29.34 12.27 -11.39
C PHE A 288 30.47 12.43 -12.43
N ILE A 289 31.15 11.34 -12.79
CA ILE A 289 32.20 11.32 -13.82
C ILE A 289 31.66 11.82 -15.17
N LYS A 290 30.46 11.38 -15.56
CA LYS A 290 29.78 11.83 -16.78
C LYS A 290 29.46 13.32 -16.72
N ALA A 291 28.96 13.82 -15.59
CA ALA A 291 28.63 15.23 -15.41
C ALA A 291 29.86 16.14 -15.47
N LYS A 292 31.00 15.69 -14.91
CA LYS A 292 32.28 16.42 -14.93
C LYS A 292 33.08 16.28 -16.23
N SER A 293 32.64 15.45 -17.18
CA SER A 293 33.36 15.17 -18.43
C SER A 293 34.78 14.61 -18.22
N LEU A 294 35.02 13.90 -17.11
CA LEU A 294 36.31 13.30 -16.77
C LEU A 294 36.64 12.07 -17.65
N PRO A 295 37.93 11.69 -17.79
CA PRO A 295 38.33 10.50 -18.53
C PRO A 295 37.61 9.27 -18.01
N ARG A 296 36.96 8.56 -18.93
CA ARG A 296 36.01 7.49 -18.62
C ARG A 296 36.73 6.35 -17.93
N ASN A 297 36.18 5.91 -16.80
CA ASN A 297 36.63 4.67 -16.18
C ASN A 297 36.07 3.46 -16.96
N GLY A 298 36.75 3.12 -18.06
CA GLY A 298 36.36 2.04 -18.95
C GLY A 298 36.13 0.75 -18.16
N GLY A 299 36.92 0.49 -17.13
CA GLY A 299 36.78 -0.73 -16.36
C GLY A 299 35.48 -0.85 -15.55
N LEU A 300 34.99 0.22 -14.90
CA LEU A 300 33.72 0.16 -14.14
C LEU A 300 32.52 0.09 -15.10
N MET A 301 32.62 0.76 -16.25
CA MET A 301 31.64 0.67 -17.33
C MET A 301 31.58 -0.73 -17.95
N THR A 302 32.72 -1.38 -18.20
CA THR A 302 32.78 -2.77 -18.70
C THR A 302 32.22 -3.77 -17.69
N GLN A 303 32.39 -3.52 -16.38
CA GLN A 303 31.84 -4.38 -15.33
C GLN A 303 30.32 -4.24 -15.19
N LEU A 304 29.79 -3.03 -15.34
CA LEU A 304 28.35 -2.77 -15.32
C LEU A 304 27.69 -3.00 -16.70
N ASP A 305 28.47 -3.23 -17.76
CA ASP A 305 27.99 -3.44 -19.14
C ASP A 305 27.06 -2.31 -19.63
N MET A 306 27.33 -1.07 -19.18
CA MET A 306 26.50 0.10 -19.51
C MET A 306 27.12 0.93 -20.62
N ARG A 307 26.25 1.45 -21.49
CA ARG A 307 26.63 2.45 -22.49
C ARG A 307 26.59 3.85 -21.90
N THR A 308 27.39 4.76 -22.43
CA THR A 308 27.44 6.18 -22.00
C THR A 308 26.07 6.86 -22.08
N GLU A 309 25.24 6.46 -23.04
CA GLU A 309 23.88 6.96 -23.26
C GLU A 309 22.88 6.52 -22.18
N GLU A 310 23.14 5.38 -21.53
CA GLU A 310 22.26 4.79 -20.51
C GLU A 310 22.50 5.36 -19.10
N ILE A 311 23.63 6.07 -18.90
CA ILE A 311 23.95 6.71 -17.62
C ILE A 311 22.99 7.91 -17.39
N PRO A 312 22.28 7.97 -16.26
CA PRO A 312 21.32 9.04 -15.98
C PRO A 312 22.01 10.39 -15.75
N THR A 313 21.22 11.47 -15.74
CA THR A 313 21.71 12.81 -15.41
C THR A 313 21.88 12.98 -13.90
N LEU A 314 22.80 13.85 -13.49
CA LEU A 314 23.07 14.15 -12.09
C LEU A 314 21.91 14.95 -11.48
N GLY A 315 20.96 14.24 -10.90
CA GLY A 315 19.81 14.79 -10.16
C GLY A 315 19.97 14.66 -8.64
N ARG A 316 19.04 15.24 -7.88
CA ARG A 316 19.07 15.25 -6.40
C ARG A 316 19.17 13.86 -5.76
N ARG A 317 18.47 12.87 -6.34
CA ARG A 317 18.56 11.47 -5.91
C ARG A 317 20.00 10.93 -5.98
N TRP A 318 20.71 11.20 -7.07
CA TRP A 318 22.09 10.75 -7.24
C TRP A 318 23.07 11.52 -6.37
N TRP A 319 22.83 12.81 -6.13
CA TRP A 319 23.57 13.58 -5.11
C TRP A 319 23.40 13.00 -3.72
N GLN A 320 22.18 12.61 -3.35
CA GLN A 320 21.93 11.97 -2.06
C GLN A 320 22.72 10.67 -1.92
N VAL A 321 22.62 9.76 -2.89
CA VAL A 321 23.36 8.50 -2.88
C VAL A 321 24.87 8.73 -2.86
N LEU A 322 25.38 9.67 -3.66
CA LEU A 322 26.81 9.99 -3.73
C LEU A 322 27.33 10.50 -2.38
N ILE A 323 26.64 11.45 -1.75
CA ILE A 323 27.05 12.04 -0.48
C ILE A 323 26.87 11.05 0.67
N GLU A 324 25.79 10.26 0.70
CA GLU A 324 25.64 9.20 1.70
C GLU A 324 26.79 8.18 1.62
N ASN A 325 27.18 7.80 0.40
CA ASN A 325 28.30 6.90 0.20
C ASN A 325 29.62 7.54 0.68
N THR A 326 29.93 8.78 0.32
CA THR A 326 31.18 9.43 0.78
C THR A 326 31.21 9.64 2.31
N LEU A 327 30.08 9.89 2.96
CA LEU A 327 30.03 10.16 4.40
C LEU A 327 30.03 8.91 5.28
N PHE A 328 29.41 7.82 4.82
CA PHE A 328 29.06 6.66 5.65
C PHE A 328 29.60 5.32 5.16
N SER A 329 30.18 5.25 3.94
CA SER A 329 30.81 4.03 3.44
C SER A 329 31.96 3.61 4.36
N LYS A 330 31.97 2.33 4.74
CA LYS A 330 33.07 1.71 5.50
C LYS A 330 34.24 1.28 4.59
N THR A 331 34.08 1.48 3.29
CA THR A 331 34.89 0.87 2.23
C THR A 331 35.98 1.81 1.72
N THR A 332 35.76 3.12 1.84
CA THR A 332 36.71 4.17 1.48
C THR A 332 37.67 4.44 2.64
N GLN A 333 38.97 4.18 2.41
CA GLN A 333 40.03 4.67 3.28
C GLN A 333 40.43 6.06 2.79
N PHE A 334 40.23 7.07 3.64
CA PHE A 334 40.59 8.44 3.34
C PHE A 334 41.98 8.77 3.88
N THR A 335 42.77 9.54 3.13
CA THR A 335 43.99 10.18 3.65
C THR A 335 43.61 11.18 4.75
N GLU A 336 44.54 11.56 5.65
CA GLU A 336 44.25 12.51 6.74
C GLU A 336 43.63 13.84 6.25
N GLU A 337 44.05 14.35 5.09
CA GLU A 337 43.49 15.56 4.48
C GLU A 337 42.06 15.38 3.96
N GLN A 338 41.78 14.22 3.33
CA GLN A 338 40.45 13.87 2.85
C GLN A 338 39.47 13.64 4.01
N GLN A 339 39.95 13.02 5.10
CA GLN A 339 39.17 12.81 6.30
C GLN A 339 38.77 14.14 6.96
N LYS A 340 39.70 15.11 7.02
CA LYS A 340 39.40 16.48 7.50
C LYS A 340 38.30 17.14 6.66
N PHE A 341 38.37 17.04 5.34
CA PHE A 341 37.33 17.56 4.45
C PHE A 341 35.97 16.89 4.66
N VAL A 342 35.93 15.54 4.80
CA VAL A 342 34.68 14.80 5.07
C VAL A 342 34.06 15.23 6.41
N ASP A 343 34.87 15.43 7.45
CA ASP A 343 34.38 15.87 8.74
C ASP A 343 33.92 17.33 8.74
N GLU A 344 34.56 18.19 7.95
CA GLU A 344 34.07 19.55 7.68
C GLU A 344 32.75 19.52 6.91
N LEU A 345 32.62 18.68 5.87
CA LEU A 345 31.38 18.49 5.13
C LEU A 345 30.24 18.00 6.04
N LYS A 346 30.51 17.08 6.98
CA LYS A 346 29.52 16.67 8.01
C LYS A 346 29.08 17.84 8.87
N LYS A 347 30.01 18.71 9.29
CA LYS A 347 29.67 19.91 10.07
C LYS A 347 28.82 20.87 9.26
N GLN A 348 29.18 21.12 7.99
CA GLN A 348 28.43 21.98 7.07
C GLN A 348 27.02 21.43 6.79
N LEU A 349 26.88 20.12 6.57
CA LEU A 349 25.58 19.46 6.36
C LEU A 349 24.70 19.48 7.61
N ARG A 350 25.28 19.41 8.80
CA ARG A 350 24.55 19.59 10.07
C ARG A 350 24.14 21.04 10.28
N ALA A 351 25.03 21.99 10.00
CA ALA A 351 24.76 23.42 10.11
C ALA A 351 23.67 23.88 9.13
N SER A 352 23.63 23.30 7.93
CA SER A 352 22.58 23.56 6.92
C SER A 352 21.28 22.78 7.15
N GLU A 353 21.20 21.99 8.22
CA GLU A 353 20.09 21.09 8.59
C GLU A 353 19.78 19.97 7.59
N LEU A 354 20.64 19.72 6.60
CA LEU A 354 20.47 18.70 5.57
C LEU A 354 20.82 17.28 6.06
N LEU A 355 21.61 17.17 7.15
CA LEU A 355 21.98 15.92 7.78
C LEU A 355 21.50 15.86 9.24
N ARG A 356 20.66 14.87 9.56
CA ARG A 356 20.27 14.55 10.95
C ARG A 356 20.54 13.11 11.29
N LYS A 357 21.21 12.86 12.42
CA LYS A 357 21.72 11.54 12.82
C LYS A 357 22.58 10.92 11.69
N ARG A 358 22.03 10.00 10.89
CA ARG A 358 22.65 9.37 9.72
C ARG A 358 21.78 9.46 8.46
N GLU A 359 20.72 10.25 8.48
CA GLU A 359 19.81 10.42 7.34
C GLU A 359 20.15 11.74 6.63
N LEU A 360 20.53 11.66 5.35
CA LEU A 360 20.74 12.80 4.48
C LEU A 360 19.42 13.10 3.76
N SER A 361 18.99 14.36 3.79
CA SER A 361 17.70 14.78 3.21
C SER A 361 17.94 15.79 2.09
N LEU A 362 18.28 15.30 0.89
CA LEU A 362 18.43 16.15 -0.32
C LEU A 362 17.28 15.93 -1.32
N GLU A 363 16.78 14.69 -1.41
CA GLU A 363 15.62 14.37 -2.25
C GLU A 363 14.30 14.74 -1.55
N ARG A 364 14.19 14.46 -0.25
CA ARG A 364 12.97 14.71 0.55
C ARG A 364 13.32 15.11 1.97
N GLU A 365 12.92 16.32 2.38
CA GLU A 365 13.02 16.75 3.79
C GLU A 365 11.70 16.52 4.53
N ARG A 366 11.73 15.71 5.60
CA ARG A 366 10.56 15.41 6.45
C ARG A 366 9.90 16.68 7.04
N ARG A 367 10.66 17.76 7.30
CA ARG A 367 10.09 19.03 7.80
C ARG A 367 9.24 19.72 6.73
N ILE A 368 9.73 19.80 5.50
CA ILE A 368 8.98 20.37 4.37
C ILE A 368 7.76 19.51 4.08
N GLU A 369 7.89 18.18 4.06
CA GLU A 369 6.74 17.28 3.92
C GLU A 369 5.66 17.54 4.98
N ARG A 370 6.05 17.63 6.26
CA ARG A 370 5.12 17.96 7.34
C ARG A 370 4.52 19.36 7.19
N SER A 371 5.31 20.35 6.79
CA SER A 371 4.85 21.73 6.58
C SER A 371 3.84 21.83 5.43
N LEU A 372 4.09 21.15 4.31
CA LEU A 372 3.16 21.10 3.17
C LEU A 372 1.88 20.35 3.52
N SER A 373 2.01 19.25 4.28
CA SER A 373 0.86 18.49 4.77
C SER A 373 -0.07 19.34 5.64
N LEU A 374 0.51 20.21 6.48
CA LEU A 374 -0.20 21.12 7.39
C LEU A 374 -0.44 22.53 6.81
N SER A 375 -0.39 22.66 5.48
CA SER A 375 -0.49 23.96 4.82
C SER A 375 -1.79 24.70 5.14
N SER A 376 -1.66 26.01 5.37
CA SER A 376 -2.80 26.93 5.58
C SER A 376 -3.73 26.99 4.36
N SER A 377 -3.19 26.72 3.17
CA SER A 377 -3.94 26.67 1.92
C SER A 377 -4.98 25.55 1.89
N LYS A 378 -4.81 24.50 2.72
CA LYS A 378 -5.82 23.45 2.88
C LYS A 378 -7.05 23.92 3.67
N ILE A 379 -6.90 24.91 4.55
CA ILE A 379 -8.01 25.52 5.30
C ILE A 379 -8.97 26.23 4.33
N SER A 380 -8.43 27.05 3.42
CA SER A 380 -9.24 27.73 2.41
C SER A 380 -9.90 26.75 1.43
N ALA A 381 -9.22 25.65 1.12
CA ALA A 381 -9.78 24.57 0.31
C ALA A 381 -10.94 23.85 1.00
N CYS A 382 -10.88 23.58 2.31
CA CYS A 382 -12.00 23.02 3.08
C CYS A 382 -13.25 23.90 2.95
N ALA A 383 -13.08 25.23 3.08
CA ALA A 383 -14.17 26.18 2.89
C ALA A 383 -14.70 26.21 1.45
N ALA A 384 -13.84 26.11 0.44
CA ALA A 384 -14.25 26.03 -0.96
C ALA A 384 -15.08 24.77 -1.23
N ILE A 385 -14.61 23.60 -0.77
CA ILE A 385 -15.31 22.31 -0.91
C ILE A 385 -16.65 22.35 -0.18
N HIS A 386 -16.69 22.88 1.05
CA HIS A 386 -17.93 23.06 1.80
C HIS A 386 -18.98 23.86 1.01
N LYS A 387 -18.59 24.99 0.39
CA LYS A 387 -19.50 25.80 -0.44
C LYS A 387 -20.05 25.01 -1.64
N ILE A 388 -19.20 24.19 -2.27
CA ILE A 388 -19.59 23.35 -3.41
C ILE A 388 -20.59 22.27 -2.98
N GLU A 389 -20.29 21.56 -1.91
CA GLU A 389 -21.13 20.51 -1.33
C GLU A 389 -22.48 21.05 -0.87
N TYR A 390 -22.47 22.18 -0.16
CA TYR A 390 -23.70 22.83 0.30
C TYR A 390 -24.57 23.31 -0.87
N LYS A 391 -23.96 23.86 -1.93
CA LYS A 391 -24.71 24.28 -3.13
C LYS A 391 -25.44 23.11 -3.80
N TYR A 392 -24.85 21.91 -3.78
CA TYR A 392 -25.45 20.72 -4.38
C TYR A 392 -26.45 20.03 -3.44
N ARG A 393 -26.06 19.74 -2.18
CA ARG A 393 -26.85 18.94 -1.23
C ARG A 393 -27.85 19.75 -0.40
N LYS A 394 -27.63 21.06 -0.22
CA LYS A 394 -28.46 21.98 0.57
C LYS A 394 -28.80 21.42 1.96
N ASN A 395 -30.07 21.13 2.25
CA ASN A 395 -30.54 20.64 3.55
C ASN A 395 -30.13 19.19 3.84
N ALA A 396 -29.85 18.41 2.80
CA ALA A 396 -29.39 17.03 2.96
C ALA A 396 -27.89 16.93 3.29
N LEU A 397 -27.15 18.05 3.36
CA LEU A 397 -25.72 18.01 3.68
C LEU A 397 -25.48 17.45 5.08
N ARG A 398 -24.59 16.46 5.17
CA ARG A 398 -24.03 15.88 6.39
C ARG A 398 -22.54 15.75 6.19
N GLN A 399 -21.82 16.81 6.51
CA GLN A 399 -20.40 16.95 6.21
C GLN A 399 -19.55 16.83 7.47
N VAL A 400 -18.42 16.15 7.33
CA VAL A 400 -17.41 16.03 8.37
C VAL A 400 -16.07 16.46 7.82
N VAL A 401 -15.33 17.27 8.58
CA VAL A 401 -13.97 17.69 8.25
C VAL A 401 -13.03 17.18 9.33
N LEU A 402 -12.04 16.37 8.94
CA LEU A 402 -11.08 15.76 9.85
C LEU A 402 -9.68 16.33 9.64
N THR A 403 -9.05 16.74 10.75
CA THR A 403 -7.65 17.18 10.84
C THR A 403 -6.89 16.36 11.88
N ASP A 404 -5.55 16.36 11.83
CA ASP A 404 -4.76 15.65 12.86
C ASP A 404 -4.65 16.44 14.18
N TYR A 405 -4.66 17.78 14.10
CA TYR A 405 -4.41 18.65 15.25
C TYR A 405 -5.58 19.61 15.48
N ILE A 406 -5.74 20.07 16.74
CA ILE A 406 -6.72 21.10 17.14
C ILE A 406 -6.22 22.49 16.72
N ARG A 407 -4.96 22.82 17.10
CA ARG A 407 -4.30 24.13 16.93
C ARG A 407 -5.05 25.27 17.62
N ASP A 408 -5.15 25.19 18.94
CA ASP A 408 -5.73 26.19 19.85
C ASP A 408 -4.70 27.17 20.44
N GLU A 409 -3.45 27.13 19.95
CA GLU A 409 -2.31 27.90 20.44
C GLU A 409 -2.58 29.42 20.50
N GLN A 410 -3.30 29.97 19.50
CA GLN A 410 -3.68 31.39 19.45
C GLN A 410 -4.70 31.81 20.52
N HIS A 411 -5.45 30.85 21.06
CA HIS A 411 -6.46 31.10 22.08
C HIS A 411 -5.89 30.95 23.51
N ASN A 412 -4.90 30.07 23.68
CA ASN A 412 -4.27 29.80 24.98
C ASN A 412 -3.02 30.65 25.26
N SER A 413 -2.35 31.15 24.21
CA SER A 413 -1.12 31.93 24.34
C SER A 413 -1.40 33.34 23.86
N HIS A 414 -1.34 34.35 24.73
CA HIS A 414 -1.36 35.78 24.32
C HIS A 414 -0.14 36.19 23.46
N VAL A 415 0.65 35.23 23.01
CA VAL A 415 1.76 35.38 22.07
C VAL A 415 1.24 35.05 20.69
N ASP A 416 1.12 36.06 19.84
CA ASP A 416 0.79 35.88 18.43
C ASP A 416 1.90 35.07 17.75
N THR A 417 1.71 33.75 17.63
CA THR A 417 2.64 32.84 16.96
C THR A 417 2.69 33.08 15.44
N GLY A 418 1.92 34.03 14.91
CA GLY A 418 2.03 34.57 13.54
C GLY A 418 1.68 33.59 12.41
N GLU A 419 1.52 32.29 12.71
CA GLU A 419 1.32 31.22 11.73
C GLU A 419 0.07 30.40 12.02
N VAL A 420 -0.97 30.63 11.20
CA VAL A 420 -2.16 29.78 11.16
C VAL A 420 -1.81 28.51 10.37
N ASN A 421 -1.47 27.45 11.08
CA ASN A 421 -1.29 26.11 10.50
C ASN A 421 -2.62 25.36 10.42
N LEU A 422 -2.69 24.31 9.58
CA LEU A 422 -3.87 23.46 9.51
C LEU A 422 -4.21 22.85 10.88
N GLY A 423 -5.45 23.06 11.32
CA GLY A 423 -6.02 22.47 12.52
C GLY A 423 -7.55 22.55 12.53
N ALA A 424 -8.18 21.82 13.44
CA ALA A 424 -9.64 21.76 13.54
C ALA A 424 -10.23 23.15 13.85
N LEU A 425 -9.59 23.92 14.73
CA LEU A 425 -10.06 25.24 15.09
C LEU A 425 -9.92 26.26 13.93
N PRO A 426 -8.74 26.43 13.28
CA PRO A 426 -8.63 27.29 12.09
C PRO A 426 -9.60 26.93 10.96
N VAL A 427 -9.86 25.63 10.75
CA VAL A 427 -10.85 25.17 9.76
C VAL A 427 -12.26 25.57 10.16
N PHE A 428 -12.62 25.40 11.43
CA PHE A 428 -13.92 25.83 11.96
C PHE A 428 -14.12 27.34 11.79
N GLU A 429 -13.16 28.16 12.19
CA GLU A 429 -13.24 29.63 12.05
C GLU A 429 -13.38 30.08 10.58
N GLN A 430 -12.63 29.46 9.67
CA GLN A 430 -12.76 29.74 8.24
C GLN A 430 -14.12 29.31 7.67
N LEU A 431 -14.68 28.20 8.15
CA LEU A 431 -16.02 27.75 7.73
C LEU A 431 -17.10 28.69 8.26
N VAL A 432 -17.03 29.08 9.53
CA VAL A 432 -17.99 30.00 10.15
C VAL A 432 -17.96 31.38 9.48
N SER A 433 -16.77 31.91 9.16
CA SER A 433 -16.64 33.22 8.52
C SER A 433 -17.11 33.25 7.06
N SER A 434 -17.01 32.12 6.35
CA SER A 434 -17.22 32.08 4.90
C SER A 434 -18.45 31.31 4.43
N SER A 435 -19.07 30.51 5.30
CA SER A 435 -20.26 29.71 4.99
C SER A 435 -21.54 30.54 4.98
N ALA A 436 -22.52 30.10 4.20
CA ALA A 436 -23.88 30.63 4.23
C ALA A 436 -24.70 30.12 5.42
N ILE A 437 -24.21 29.09 6.13
CA ILE A 437 -24.89 28.44 7.27
C ILE A 437 -23.99 28.37 8.52
N PRO A 438 -23.45 29.51 9.01
CA PRO A 438 -22.59 29.50 10.20
C PRO A 438 -23.29 28.87 11.40
N ASP A 439 -24.58 29.16 11.60
CA ASP A 439 -25.41 28.62 12.70
C ASP A 439 -25.65 27.09 12.65
N GLN A 440 -25.04 26.36 11.70
CA GLN A 440 -25.15 24.90 11.54
C GLN A 440 -23.77 24.21 11.43
N VAL A 441 -22.71 24.88 11.87
CA VAL A 441 -21.35 24.34 11.95
C VAL A 441 -20.98 24.11 13.42
N GLY A 442 -20.52 22.91 13.76
CA GLY A 442 -20.00 22.56 15.08
C GLY A 442 -18.53 22.16 15.03
N LEU A 443 -17.84 22.32 16.16
CA LEU A 443 -16.47 21.84 16.40
C LEU A 443 -16.51 20.81 17.54
N LEU A 444 -15.95 19.63 17.32
CA LEU A 444 -15.81 18.60 18.35
C LEU A 444 -14.39 18.04 18.31
N THR A 445 -13.65 18.28 19.38
CA THR A 445 -12.29 17.78 19.58
C THR A 445 -12.14 17.28 21.01
N GLY A 446 -11.03 16.58 21.31
CA GLY A 446 -10.80 16.05 22.66
C GLY A 446 -10.77 17.12 23.77
N ARG A 447 -10.41 18.38 23.42
CA ARG A 447 -10.25 19.48 24.40
C ARG A 447 -11.26 20.61 24.23
N ILE A 448 -11.72 20.84 23.00
CA ILE A 448 -12.57 21.98 22.66
C ILE A 448 -13.79 21.46 21.90
N SER A 449 -14.97 21.78 22.44
CA SER A 449 -16.26 21.53 21.78
C SER A 449 -17.04 22.83 21.69
N VAL A 450 -17.44 23.21 20.47
CA VAL A 450 -18.11 24.48 20.18
C VAL A 450 -19.38 24.24 19.37
N ILE A 451 -20.47 24.86 19.80
CA ILE A 451 -21.77 24.79 19.14
C ILE A 451 -22.38 26.21 18.98
N PRO A 452 -23.17 26.48 17.91
CA PRO A 452 -23.94 27.71 17.82
C PRO A 452 -24.88 27.90 19.01
N THR A 453 -24.95 29.10 19.58
CA THR A 453 -25.76 29.41 20.77
C THR A 453 -27.24 29.03 20.59
N ARG A 454 -27.77 29.18 19.36
CA ARG A 454 -29.15 28.80 19.01
C ARG A 454 -29.44 27.30 19.10
N LYS A 455 -28.40 26.46 18.96
CA LYS A 455 -28.50 24.99 18.96
C LYS A 455 -28.09 24.38 20.31
N LEU A 456 -27.53 25.18 21.23
CA LEU A 456 -27.18 24.76 22.59
C LEU A 456 -28.35 24.08 23.33
N PRO A 457 -29.61 24.59 23.31
CA PRO A 457 -30.70 23.93 24.02
C PRO A 457 -31.01 22.52 23.50
N LEU A 458 -30.76 22.25 22.21
CA LEU A 458 -30.96 20.92 21.63
C LEU A 458 -29.86 19.96 22.09
N LEU A 459 -28.61 20.44 22.16
CA LEU A 459 -27.48 19.67 22.68
C LEU A 459 -27.68 19.30 24.15
N LEU A 460 -28.11 20.26 24.98
CA LEU A 460 -28.37 20.03 26.40
C LEU A 460 -29.52 19.06 26.67
N ARG A 461 -30.49 18.93 25.74
CA ARG A 461 -31.55 17.92 25.85
C ARG A 461 -31.05 16.50 25.65
N VAL A 462 -29.99 16.32 24.86
CA VAL A 462 -29.40 15.00 24.58
C VAL A 462 -28.39 14.62 25.66
N ILE A 463 -27.72 15.59 26.26
CA ILE A 463 -26.78 15.36 27.36
C ILE A 463 -27.57 15.26 28.67
N GLU A 464 -27.89 14.05 29.10
CA GLU A 464 -28.63 13.78 30.35
C GLU A 464 -27.80 14.04 31.63
N SER A 465 -26.51 14.36 31.51
CA SER A 465 -25.60 14.54 32.65
C SER A 465 -25.71 15.93 33.29
N LYS A 466 -25.64 16.00 34.63
CA LYS A 466 -25.64 17.27 35.40
C LYS A 466 -24.30 18.05 35.36
N ASN A 467 -23.25 17.48 34.78
CA ASN A 467 -21.89 18.06 34.75
C ASN A 467 -21.60 18.74 33.39
N VAL A 468 -22.44 19.71 33.01
CA VAL A 468 -22.22 20.50 31.77
C VAL A 468 -21.94 21.94 32.13
N THR A 469 -20.79 22.46 31.71
CA THR A 469 -20.48 23.89 31.79
C THR A 469 -20.44 24.51 30.39
N THR A 470 -20.93 25.74 30.27
CA THR A 470 -21.02 26.46 29.00
C THR A 470 -20.44 27.86 29.16
N GLU A 471 -19.54 28.25 28.25
CA GLU A 471 -18.93 29.57 28.22
C GLU A 471 -19.01 30.18 26.80
N PRO A 472 -19.14 31.51 26.66
CA PRO A 472 -19.17 32.16 25.35
C PRO A 472 -17.82 31.98 24.66
N PHE A 473 -17.83 31.44 23.43
CA PHE A 473 -16.60 31.17 22.67
C PHE A 473 -16.11 32.41 21.90
N ASP A 474 -17.02 33.22 21.38
CA ASP A 474 -16.72 34.44 20.65
C ASP A 474 -17.17 35.70 21.41
N GLN A 475 -16.51 36.83 21.16
CA GLN A 475 -16.85 38.12 21.77
C GLN A 475 -18.30 38.56 21.50
N LYS A 476 -18.93 38.02 20.45
CA LYS A 476 -20.33 38.30 20.08
C LYS A 476 -21.33 37.28 20.64
N GLY A 477 -20.88 36.25 21.35
CA GLY A 477 -21.72 35.21 21.96
C GLY A 477 -22.57 34.39 20.97
N LYS A 478 -22.18 34.33 19.70
CA LYS A 478 -22.86 33.50 18.67
C LYS A 478 -22.54 32.01 18.82
N TYR A 479 -21.43 31.69 19.45
CA TYR A 479 -20.99 30.34 19.72
C TYR A 479 -20.73 30.15 21.22
N GLN A 480 -20.98 28.94 21.69
CA GLN A 480 -20.77 28.53 23.07
C GLN A 480 -19.79 27.36 23.07
N LYS A 481 -18.77 27.45 23.90
CA LYS A 481 -17.91 26.32 24.24
C LYS A 481 -18.60 25.52 25.34
N VAL A 482 -18.65 24.20 25.15
CA VAL A 482 -19.34 23.27 26.03
C VAL A 482 -18.33 22.27 26.57
N SER A 483 -18.29 22.12 27.89
CA SER A 483 -17.45 21.14 28.58
C SER A 483 -18.35 20.13 29.28
N ALA A 484 -18.17 18.86 28.91
CA ALA A 484 -18.89 17.70 29.43
C ALA A 484 -18.05 16.44 29.17
N PRO A 485 -18.40 15.28 29.75
CA PRO A 485 -17.74 14.01 29.44
C PRO A 485 -17.72 13.75 27.93
N LEU A 486 -16.55 13.36 27.40
CA LEU A 486 -16.31 13.28 25.96
C LEU A 486 -17.25 12.30 25.24
N ASN A 487 -17.64 11.20 25.91
CA ASN A 487 -18.59 10.23 25.37
C ASN A 487 -19.98 10.86 25.18
N ALA A 488 -20.44 11.66 26.16
CA ALA A 488 -21.73 12.35 26.10
C ALA A 488 -21.73 13.45 25.02
N LEU A 489 -20.64 14.22 24.92
CA LEU A 489 -20.46 15.22 23.85
C LEU A 489 -20.47 14.55 22.47
N THR A 490 -19.71 13.47 22.29
CA THR A 490 -19.64 12.73 21.03
C THR A 490 -21.02 12.22 20.62
N ALA A 491 -21.76 11.60 21.54
CA ALA A 491 -23.12 11.14 21.29
C ALA A 491 -24.08 12.29 20.92
N ALA A 492 -24.02 13.41 21.63
CA ALA A 492 -24.88 14.57 21.40
C ALA A 492 -24.63 15.24 20.06
N PHE A 493 -23.37 15.56 19.74
CA PHE A 493 -23.01 16.14 18.43
C PHE A 493 -23.34 15.22 17.27
N THR A 494 -23.16 13.91 17.45
CA THR A 494 -23.53 12.90 16.45
C THR A 494 -25.03 12.90 16.20
N THR A 495 -25.83 12.94 17.27
CA THR A 495 -27.30 12.98 17.19
C THR A 495 -27.77 14.23 16.44
N LEU A 496 -27.24 15.41 16.78
CA LEU A 496 -27.56 16.67 16.09
C LEU A 496 -27.15 16.65 14.61
N LEU A 497 -26.00 16.03 14.30
CA LEU A 497 -25.56 15.84 12.92
C LEU A 497 -26.53 14.91 12.19
N MET A 498 -26.91 13.77 12.76
CA MET A 498 -27.85 12.82 12.13
C MET A 498 -29.21 13.47 11.85
N GLN A 499 -29.77 14.19 12.83
CA GLN A 499 -31.03 14.92 12.71
C GLN A 499 -30.95 16.09 11.71
N GLY A 500 -29.75 16.62 11.46
CA GLY A 500 -29.52 17.73 10.54
C GLY A 500 -29.68 19.11 11.15
N ASP A 501 -29.74 19.17 12.48
CA ASP A 501 -29.66 20.41 13.23
C ASP A 501 -28.32 21.10 13.02
N ILE A 502 -27.27 20.29 12.96
CA ILE A 502 -25.94 20.67 12.51
C ILE A 502 -25.70 19.95 11.19
N LYS A 503 -25.15 20.66 10.19
CA LYS A 503 -24.85 20.07 8.87
C LYS A 503 -23.37 19.81 8.68
N VAL A 504 -22.51 20.48 9.45
CA VAL A 504 -21.06 20.37 9.35
C VAL A 504 -20.47 20.14 10.73
N LEU A 505 -19.68 19.08 10.88
CA LEU A 505 -18.90 18.82 12.08
C LEU A 505 -17.41 18.85 11.73
N VAL A 506 -16.67 19.74 12.37
CA VAL A 506 -15.20 19.79 12.29
C VAL A 506 -14.64 19.07 13.51
N GLY A 507 -13.65 18.21 13.33
CA GLY A 507 -13.02 17.54 14.46
C GLY A 507 -11.68 16.93 14.15
N THR A 508 -11.07 16.34 15.17
CA THR A 508 -9.78 15.68 15.03
C THR A 508 -9.91 14.20 14.69
N ARG A 509 -8.92 13.67 13.97
CA ARG A 509 -8.80 12.24 13.68
C ARG A 509 -8.74 11.39 14.95
N ALA A 510 -8.09 11.86 16.02
CA ALA A 510 -7.99 11.09 17.26
C ALA A 510 -9.36 10.79 17.89
N LEU A 511 -10.31 11.72 17.79
CA LEU A 511 -11.64 11.58 18.39
C LEU A 511 -12.67 10.97 17.42
N LEU A 512 -12.72 11.50 16.20
CA LEU A 512 -13.74 11.13 15.20
C LEU A 512 -13.21 10.14 14.14
N GLY A 513 -11.95 9.70 14.26
CA GLY A 513 -11.34 8.74 13.35
C GLY A 513 -11.50 7.27 13.78
N GLU A 514 -11.52 7.00 15.09
CA GLU A 514 -11.64 5.66 15.69
C GLU A 514 -12.92 5.54 16.56
N GLY A 515 -13.56 4.37 16.63
CA GLY A 515 -14.76 4.15 17.48
C GLY A 515 -16.06 4.92 17.16
N TRP A 516 -16.06 5.93 16.30
CA TRP A 516 -17.22 6.81 16.05
C TRP A 516 -18.23 6.35 14.96
N ASP A 517 -19.53 6.29 15.24
CA ASP A 517 -20.55 5.88 14.26
C ASP A 517 -21.54 7.00 13.88
N ALA A 518 -21.59 7.35 12.61
CA ALA A 518 -22.48 8.38 12.07
C ALA A 518 -22.88 8.05 10.62
N PRO A 519 -23.86 7.15 10.41
CA PRO A 519 -24.21 6.65 9.08
C PRO A 519 -24.81 7.72 8.16
N ALA A 520 -25.26 8.87 8.68
CA ALA A 520 -25.82 9.95 7.88
C ALA A 520 -24.76 10.73 7.05
N ILE A 521 -23.46 10.59 7.34
CA ILE A 521 -22.38 11.38 6.70
C ILE A 521 -22.35 11.14 5.22
N ASN A 522 -22.54 12.17 4.41
CA ASN A 522 -22.51 12.05 2.96
C ASN A 522 -21.40 12.88 2.29
N SER A 523 -20.66 13.68 3.06
CA SER A 523 -19.46 14.37 2.60
C SER A 523 -18.37 14.27 3.67
N LEU A 524 -17.20 13.74 3.32
CA LEU A 524 -16.04 13.64 4.20
C LEU A 524 -14.88 14.42 3.58
N ILE A 525 -14.30 15.35 4.34
CA ILE A 525 -13.08 16.07 3.95
C ILE A 525 -11.94 15.61 4.85
N LEU A 526 -10.95 14.95 4.24
CA LEU A 526 -9.70 14.57 4.88
C LEU A 526 -8.67 15.68 4.64
N ALA A 527 -8.57 16.60 5.59
CA ALA A 527 -7.81 17.83 5.44
C ALA A 527 -6.30 17.65 5.60
N SER A 528 -5.87 16.71 6.44
CA SER A 528 -4.46 16.39 6.64
C SER A 528 -4.06 15.06 6.02
N THR A 529 -2.77 14.96 5.72
CA THR A 529 -2.14 13.77 5.11
C THR A 529 -1.14 13.10 6.07
N VAL A 530 -1.03 13.55 7.33
CA VAL A 530 -0.06 13.03 8.31
C VAL A 530 -0.65 11.82 9.07
N GLY A 531 -0.33 10.60 8.65
CA GLY A 531 -0.73 9.41 9.41
C GLY A 531 -0.51 8.10 8.65
N SER A 532 -0.67 6.96 9.33
CA SER A 532 -0.59 5.65 8.66
C SER A 532 -1.69 5.51 7.61
N PHE A 533 -1.36 4.88 6.48
CA PHE A 533 -2.30 4.73 5.37
C PHE A 533 -3.57 3.97 5.78
N MET A 534 -3.47 3.03 6.71
CA MET A 534 -4.58 2.21 7.22
C MET A 534 -5.69 3.03 7.86
N LEU A 535 -5.34 4.06 8.63
CA LEU A 535 -6.30 4.94 9.32
C LEU A 535 -7.21 5.69 8.34
N THR A 536 -6.72 5.93 7.12
CA THR A 536 -7.51 6.51 6.04
C THR A 536 -8.69 5.64 5.68
N ASN A 537 -8.45 4.34 5.52
CA ASN A 537 -9.47 3.42 5.07
C ASN A 537 -10.55 3.26 6.16
N GLN A 538 -10.14 3.28 7.44
CA GLN A 538 -11.07 3.31 8.56
C GLN A 538 -11.96 4.56 8.55
N MET A 539 -11.38 5.76 8.38
CA MET A 539 -12.15 7.01 8.30
C MET A 539 -13.10 7.04 7.09
N ARG A 540 -12.65 6.59 5.91
CA ARG A 540 -13.48 6.43 4.70
C ARG A 540 -14.67 5.50 4.98
N GLY A 541 -14.39 4.37 5.63
CA GLY A 541 -15.35 3.36 6.03
C GLY A 541 -16.56 3.88 6.82
N ARG A 542 -16.38 4.97 7.59
CA ARG A 542 -17.47 5.61 8.34
C ARG A 542 -18.40 6.40 7.43
N ALA A 543 -17.85 7.17 6.51
CA ALA A 543 -18.63 8.00 5.60
C ALA A 543 -19.42 7.20 4.56
N ILE A 544 -18.98 5.98 4.23
CA ILE A 544 -19.61 5.15 3.19
C ILE A 544 -20.67 4.19 3.73
N ARG A 545 -21.04 4.25 5.02
CA ARG A 545 -22.14 3.43 5.57
C ARG A 545 -23.48 3.81 4.93
N VAL A 546 -24.40 2.86 4.82
CA VAL A 546 -25.78 3.16 4.41
C VAL A 546 -26.52 3.85 5.55
N ASP A 547 -27.32 4.85 5.22
CA ASP A 547 -28.24 5.50 6.14
C ASP A 547 -29.63 4.88 5.98
N PRO A 548 -30.22 4.26 7.03
CA PRO A 548 -31.58 3.73 6.99
C PRO A 548 -32.63 4.77 6.56
N ASN A 549 -32.39 6.04 6.92
CA ASN A 549 -33.29 7.15 6.59
C ASN A 549 -33.10 7.67 5.15
N SER A 550 -32.03 7.26 4.46
CA SER A 550 -31.68 7.73 3.12
C SER A 550 -31.10 6.61 2.25
N LYS A 551 -31.99 5.78 1.69
CA LYS A 551 -31.63 4.63 0.84
C LYS A 551 -30.86 5.00 -0.45
N GLY A 552 -30.95 6.25 -0.90
CA GLY A 552 -30.24 6.77 -2.07
C GLY A 552 -28.95 7.54 -1.74
N LYS A 553 -28.42 7.39 -0.52
CA LYS A 553 -27.22 8.10 -0.08
C LYS A 553 -26.03 7.80 -1.00
N ILE A 554 -25.32 8.86 -1.40
CA ILE A 554 -24.03 8.77 -2.09
C ILE A 554 -23.01 9.60 -1.31
N SER A 555 -21.88 8.98 -0.98
CA SER A 555 -20.83 9.62 -0.18
C SER A 555 -19.71 10.21 -1.04
N SER A 556 -19.34 11.45 -0.79
CA SER A 556 -18.20 12.12 -1.44
C SER A 556 -17.04 12.25 -0.46
N ILE A 557 -15.88 11.72 -0.84
CA ILE A 557 -14.66 11.75 -0.02
C ILE A 557 -13.65 12.66 -0.68
N TRP A 558 -13.25 13.74 -0.01
CA TRP A 558 -12.30 14.72 -0.50
C TRP A 558 -10.95 14.55 0.16
N HIS A 559 -9.91 14.43 -0.66
CA HIS A 559 -8.51 14.41 -0.25
C HIS A 559 -7.80 15.67 -0.70
N LEU A 560 -6.97 16.25 0.17
CA LEU A 560 -6.31 17.54 -0.06
C LEU A 560 -4.79 17.37 -0.18
N ALA A 561 -4.20 17.94 -1.23
CA ALA A 561 -2.76 17.97 -1.43
C ALA A 561 -2.26 19.39 -1.74
N ALA A 562 -1.25 19.85 -1.01
CA ALA A 562 -0.60 21.14 -1.24
C ALA A 562 0.57 20.98 -2.20
N VAL A 563 0.56 21.69 -3.33
CA VAL A 563 1.54 21.50 -4.41
C VAL A 563 2.08 22.84 -4.92
N SER A 564 3.39 22.88 -5.19
CA SER A 564 4.04 23.88 -6.02
C SER A 564 4.67 23.22 -7.24
N THR A 565 4.26 23.65 -8.43
CA THR A 565 4.71 23.08 -9.72
C THR A 565 6.04 23.66 -10.18
N LYS A 566 6.51 24.72 -9.53
CA LYS A 566 7.76 25.42 -9.87
C LYS A 566 8.96 24.90 -9.06
N LEU A 567 8.71 24.23 -7.95
CA LEU A 567 9.71 23.85 -6.96
C LEU A 567 9.81 22.32 -6.89
N ALA A 568 11.02 21.77 -6.80
CA ALA A 568 11.23 20.32 -6.84
C ALA A 568 10.68 19.65 -5.57
N SER A 569 10.92 20.25 -4.41
CA SER A 569 10.43 19.74 -3.12
C SER A 569 8.94 20.06 -2.87
N GLY A 570 8.34 20.88 -3.73
CA GLY A 570 6.95 21.34 -3.61
C GLY A 570 5.89 20.32 -4.00
N ILE A 571 6.27 19.10 -4.41
CA ILE A 571 5.35 18.04 -4.89
C ILE A 571 5.29 16.87 -3.89
N SER A 572 6.02 16.92 -2.77
CA SER A 572 6.12 15.81 -1.83
C SER A 572 4.76 15.37 -1.22
N ASP A 573 3.89 16.33 -0.87
CA ASP A 573 2.54 16.03 -0.35
C ASP A 573 1.67 15.30 -1.39
N TYR A 574 1.87 15.56 -2.69
CA TYR A 574 1.20 14.84 -3.77
C TYR A 574 1.70 13.40 -3.90
N TYR A 575 3.00 13.14 -3.72
CA TYR A 575 3.52 11.77 -3.73
C TYR A 575 2.99 10.94 -2.56
N ASN A 576 2.93 11.53 -1.36
CA ASN A 576 2.33 10.88 -0.19
C ASN A 576 0.85 10.56 -0.42
N LEU A 577 0.13 11.48 -1.07
CA LEU A 577 -1.25 11.23 -1.50
C LEU A 577 -1.32 10.06 -2.49
N ARG A 578 -0.43 9.99 -3.49
CA ARG A 578 -0.43 8.91 -4.49
C ARG A 578 -0.29 7.53 -3.82
N GLN A 579 0.68 7.38 -2.93
CA GLN A 579 0.92 6.13 -2.18
C GLN A 579 -0.30 5.73 -1.36
N ARG A 580 -0.97 6.70 -0.73
CA ARG A 580 -2.19 6.47 0.06
C ARG A 580 -3.30 5.81 -0.77
N PHE A 581 -3.45 6.18 -2.05
CA PHE A 581 -4.48 5.61 -2.93
C PHE A 581 -4.22 4.15 -3.32
N ASP A 582 -2.99 3.65 -3.18
CA ASP A 582 -2.65 2.25 -3.48
C ASP A 582 -3.30 1.29 -2.46
N THR A 583 -3.63 1.78 -1.27
CA THR A 583 -4.16 0.98 -0.15
C THR A 583 -5.67 0.72 -0.16
N PHE A 584 -6.42 1.39 -1.03
CA PHE A 584 -7.87 1.22 -1.08
C PHE A 584 -8.41 1.23 -2.50
N VAL A 585 -9.39 0.36 -2.73
CA VAL A 585 -10.12 0.29 -3.99
C VAL A 585 -11.16 1.40 -4.10
N GLY A 586 -11.44 1.80 -5.34
CA GLY A 586 -12.58 2.64 -5.66
C GLY A 586 -12.87 2.65 -7.15
N LEU A 587 -13.96 3.32 -7.52
CA LEU A 587 -14.38 3.41 -8.92
C LEU A 587 -13.32 4.12 -9.78
N SER A 588 -12.97 3.52 -10.92
CA SER A 588 -12.08 4.12 -11.91
C SER A 588 -12.81 5.12 -12.80
N GLU A 589 -12.11 6.18 -13.19
CA GLU A 589 -12.56 7.13 -14.21
C GLU A 589 -12.05 6.79 -15.61
N LYS A 590 -11.11 5.84 -15.74
CA LYS A 590 -10.67 5.34 -17.04
C LYS A 590 -11.72 4.38 -17.62
N GLU A 591 -12.19 3.44 -16.80
CA GLU A 591 -13.10 2.37 -17.18
C GLU A 591 -14.19 2.15 -16.11
N LEU A 592 -15.23 1.37 -16.42
CA LEU A 592 -16.22 0.93 -15.45
C LEU A 592 -15.69 -0.23 -14.60
N THR A 593 -14.57 0.01 -13.92
CA THR A 593 -13.85 -0.98 -13.12
C THR A 593 -13.61 -0.42 -11.72
N ILE A 594 -13.40 -1.33 -10.76
CA ILE A 594 -13.03 -0.96 -9.40
C ILE A 594 -11.61 -1.45 -9.17
N GLU A 595 -10.72 -0.51 -8.88
CA GLU A 595 -9.28 -0.75 -8.80
C GLU A 595 -8.65 0.11 -7.70
N SER A 596 -7.57 -0.35 -7.08
CA SER A 596 -6.75 0.47 -6.18
C SER A 596 -5.81 1.38 -6.98
N GLY A 597 -5.15 2.34 -6.32
CA GLY A 597 -4.15 3.19 -6.94
C GLY A 597 -4.68 4.55 -7.42
N TYR A 598 -3.74 5.48 -7.57
CA TYR A 598 -4.05 6.87 -7.91
C TYR A 598 -4.45 7.05 -9.37
N GLU A 599 -3.95 6.20 -10.26
CA GLU A 599 -4.16 6.26 -11.71
C GLU A 599 -5.66 6.26 -12.08
N ARG A 600 -6.51 5.68 -11.22
CA ARG A 600 -7.97 5.63 -11.37
C ARG A 600 -8.63 7.01 -11.38
N ILE A 601 -8.00 8.02 -10.78
CA ILE A 601 -8.49 9.41 -10.80
C ILE A 601 -8.20 10.10 -12.13
N ARG A 602 -7.30 9.58 -12.97
CA ARG A 602 -6.96 10.14 -14.30
C ARG A 602 -6.63 11.65 -14.23
N LEU A 603 -5.54 11.98 -13.56
CA LEU A 603 -4.87 13.27 -13.75
C LEU A 603 -3.87 13.12 -14.88
N ASP A 604 -3.70 14.16 -15.72
CA ASP A 604 -2.75 14.07 -16.83
C ASP A 604 -1.34 13.91 -16.26
N GLU A 605 -0.71 12.76 -16.48
CA GLU A 605 0.65 12.41 -16.08
C GLU A 605 1.74 13.18 -16.84
N SER A 606 1.37 14.25 -17.55
CA SER A 606 2.36 15.15 -18.12
C SER A 606 3.24 15.62 -16.96
N ARG A 607 4.54 15.28 -17.03
CA ARG A 607 5.61 15.72 -16.09
C ARG A 607 5.60 17.24 -15.83
N SER A 608 4.83 17.99 -16.62
CA SER A 608 4.44 19.36 -16.35
C SER A 608 3.05 19.38 -15.70
N LEU A 609 3.00 19.56 -14.37
CA LEU A 609 1.81 19.95 -13.62
C LEU A 609 1.28 21.32 -14.13
N LYS A 610 0.70 21.37 -15.34
CA LYS A 610 0.07 22.56 -15.93
C LYS A 610 -1.42 22.60 -15.55
N PRO A 611 -1.97 23.81 -15.41
CA PRO A 611 -2.06 24.55 -14.15
C PRO A 611 -3.08 23.90 -13.18
N LEU A 612 -2.78 23.96 -11.88
CA LEU A 612 -3.59 23.55 -10.73
C LEU A 612 -5.14 23.76 -10.85
N PRO A 613 -5.65 24.85 -11.45
CA PRO A 613 -7.10 25.06 -11.62
C PRO A 613 -7.79 24.01 -12.49
N ASN A 614 -7.09 23.41 -13.46
CA ASN A 614 -7.69 22.41 -14.35
C ASN A 614 -8.06 21.12 -13.59
N ASN A 615 -7.28 20.73 -12.58
CA ASN A 615 -7.61 19.60 -11.73
C ASN A 615 -8.91 19.86 -10.95
N ASN A 616 -8.97 20.96 -10.20
CA ASN A 616 -10.11 21.24 -9.33
C ASN A 616 -11.39 21.46 -10.16
N LEU A 617 -11.30 22.07 -11.34
CA LEU A 617 -12.41 22.15 -12.29
C LEU A 617 -12.86 20.78 -12.82
N ARG A 618 -11.93 19.84 -13.07
CA ARG A 618 -12.28 18.46 -13.44
C ARG A 618 -13.00 17.74 -12.29
N MET A 619 -12.50 17.85 -11.06
CA MET A 619 -13.18 17.28 -9.88
C MET A 619 -14.57 17.87 -9.69
N LEU A 620 -14.73 19.18 -9.89
CA LEU A 620 -16.03 19.84 -9.87
C LEU A 620 -17.00 19.29 -10.93
N ARG A 621 -16.53 19.08 -12.17
CA ARG A 621 -17.37 18.49 -13.22
C ARG A 621 -17.78 17.06 -12.87
N ARG A 622 -16.90 16.28 -12.23
CA ARG A 622 -17.21 14.93 -11.75
C ARG A 622 -18.21 14.95 -10.61
N PHE A 623 -18.00 15.83 -9.62
CA PHE A 623 -18.91 16.00 -8.49
C PHE A 623 -20.33 16.41 -8.94
N ARG A 624 -20.47 17.23 -9.99
CA ARG A 624 -21.79 17.54 -10.57
C ARG A 624 -22.54 16.33 -11.13
N ARG A 625 -21.83 15.25 -11.45
CA ARG A 625 -22.38 13.97 -11.96
C ARG A 625 -22.54 12.93 -10.85
N LEU A 626 -22.61 13.35 -9.58
CA LEU A 626 -22.68 12.44 -8.44
C LEU A 626 -23.86 11.45 -8.53
N SER A 627 -24.99 11.85 -9.10
CA SER A 627 -26.14 10.95 -9.31
C SER A 627 -25.82 9.72 -10.17
N LEU A 628 -24.89 9.83 -11.13
CA LEU A 628 -24.47 8.73 -11.98
C LEU A 628 -23.50 7.76 -11.28
N VAL A 629 -22.94 8.14 -10.12
CA VAL A 629 -21.97 7.30 -9.40
C VAL A 629 -22.63 6.01 -8.92
N ALA A 630 -23.87 6.07 -8.44
CA ALA A 630 -24.62 4.88 -8.02
C ALA A 630 -24.80 3.89 -9.18
N GLU A 631 -25.19 4.36 -10.37
CA GLU A 631 -25.33 3.52 -11.56
C GLU A 631 -23.99 2.93 -12.01
N ARG A 632 -22.90 3.70 -11.94
CA ARG A 632 -21.57 3.21 -12.31
C ARG A 632 -21.07 2.14 -11.35
N TRP A 633 -21.30 2.30 -10.05
CA TRP A 633 -21.02 1.25 -9.07
C TRP A 633 -21.83 0.00 -9.37
N HIS A 634 -23.13 0.14 -9.63
CA HIS A 634 -23.97 -1.01 -9.96
C HIS A 634 -23.47 -1.74 -11.22
N LYS A 635 -23.14 -1.00 -12.29
CA LYS A 635 -22.58 -1.59 -13.53
C LYS A 635 -21.20 -2.22 -13.34
N ALA A 636 -20.35 -1.65 -12.48
CA ALA A 636 -19.01 -2.19 -12.23
C ALA A 636 -19.03 -3.44 -11.33
N VAL A 637 -20.05 -3.58 -10.47
CA VAL A 637 -20.18 -4.65 -9.47
C VAL A 637 -21.05 -5.82 -9.96
N THR A 638 -21.94 -5.61 -10.94
CA THR A 638 -22.89 -6.61 -11.44
C THR A 638 -22.29 -7.70 -12.34
N THR A 639 -20.98 -7.68 -12.56
CA THR A 639 -20.24 -8.83 -13.10
C THR A 639 -20.41 -10.03 -12.13
N ASP A 640 -20.56 -11.26 -12.66
CA ASP A 640 -20.90 -12.54 -12.00
C ASP A 640 -20.74 -12.68 -10.45
N ASP A 641 -21.57 -13.53 -9.82
CA ASP A 641 -21.53 -13.75 -8.36
C ASP A 641 -20.22 -14.37 -7.81
N THR A 642 -19.31 -14.78 -8.68
CA THR A 642 -17.98 -15.31 -8.33
C THR A 642 -16.86 -14.26 -8.33
N VAL A 643 -17.17 -13.02 -8.71
CA VAL A 643 -16.22 -11.92 -8.89
C VAL A 643 -15.71 -11.42 -7.54
N ARG A 644 -14.39 -11.27 -7.40
CA ARG A 644 -13.72 -10.86 -6.14
C ARG A 644 -12.73 -9.74 -6.44
N VAL A 645 -12.27 -9.06 -5.39
CA VAL A 645 -11.04 -8.25 -5.51
C VAL A 645 -9.87 -9.23 -5.60
N ILE A 646 -9.28 -9.34 -6.79
CA ILE A 646 -8.14 -10.21 -7.01
C ILE A 646 -6.87 -9.33 -7.05
N PRO A 647 -5.84 -9.66 -6.24
CA PRO A 647 -4.54 -9.03 -6.36
C PRO A 647 -4.01 -9.24 -7.77
N SER A 648 -3.70 -8.16 -8.47
CA SER A 648 -3.22 -8.22 -9.85
C SER A 648 -1.93 -7.43 -10.02
N VAL A 649 -1.15 -7.79 -11.04
CA VAL A 649 0.08 -7.06 -11.37
C VAL A 649 -0.12 -6.28 -12.66
N GLN A 650 -0.03 -4.96 -12.56
CA GLN A 650 -0.06 -4.04 -13.69
C GLN A 650 1.33 -3.96 -14.34
N VAL A 651 1.35 -4.07 -15.66
CA VAL A 651 2.55 -3.98 -16.49
C VAL A 651 2.28 -3.06 -17.69
N ASN A 652 3.08 -2.01 -17.82
CA ASN A 652 2.90 -1.00 -18.88
C ASN A 652 3.43 -1.43 -20.26
N LYS A 653 4.35 -2.40 -20.31
CA LYS A 653 4.94 -2.93 -21.56
C LYS A 653 5.10 -4.44 -21.48
N THR A 654 4.82 -5.14 -22.58
CA THR A 654 5.09 -6.58 -22.67
C THR A 654 6.60 -6.85 -22.61
N PRO A 655 7.06 -7.93 -21.95
CA PRO A 655 8.47 -8.25 -21.87
C PRO A 655 9.09 -8.45 -23.26
N ARG A 656 10.32 -7.96 -23.43
CA ARG A 656 11.12 -8.06 -24.68
C ARG A 656 11.33 -9.51 -25.15
N LEU A 657 11.12 -10.48 -24.25
CA LEU A 657 11.08 -11.93 -24.50
C LEU A 657 10.28 -12.30 -25.76
N ARG A 658 9.12 -11.67 -25.98
CA ARG A 658 8.20 -11.98 -27.08
C ARG A 658 8.83 -11.76 -28.46
N ALA A 659 9.43 -10.59 -28.68
CA ALA A 659 9.99 -10.24 -29.99
C ALA A 659 11.12 -11.18 -30.41
N TYR A 660 11.98 -11.56 -29.45
CA TYR A 660 13.08 -12.49 -29.72
C TYR A 660 12.60 -13.91 -30.03
N LEU A 661 11.71 -14.47 -29.20
CA LEU A 661 11.18 -15.83 -29.41
C LEU A 661 10.44 -15.94 -30.74
N LEU A 662 9.68 -14.90 -31.11
CA LEU A 662 9.00 -14.84 -32.41
C LEU A 662 10.01 -14.72 -33.55
N ASN A 663 10.98 -13.80 -33.50
CA ASN A 663 11.95 -13.62 -34.59
C ASN A 663 12.75 -14.91 -34.88
N ASN A 664 13.25 -15.58 -33.85
CA ASN A 664 13.98 -16.84 -34.04
C ASN A 664 13.08 -17.97 -34.56
N SER A 665 11.85 -18.06 -34.05
CA SER A 665 10.89 -19.08 -34.51
C SER A 665 10.45 -18.82 -35.95
N PHE A 666 10.17 -17.56 -36.32
CA PHE A 666 9.83 -17.18 -37.70
C PHE A 666 11.01 -17.41 -38.64
N SER A 667 12.24 -17.05 -38.26
CA SER A 667 13.43 -17.33 -39.08
C SER A 667 13.61 -18.83 -39.33
N PHE A 668 13.41 -19.66 -38.30
CA PHE A 668 13.44 -21.12 -38.45
C PHE A 668 12.29 -21.66 -39.30
N LEU A 669 11.07 -21.13 -39.16
CA LEU A 669 9.93 -21.55 -39.97
C LEU A 669 10.07 -21.12 -41.44
N ILE A 670 10.59 -19.92 -41.69
CA ILE A 670 10.86 -19.42 -43.04
C ILE A 670 11.95 -20.28 -43.71
N THR A 671 13.04 -20.59 -43.02
CA THR A 671 14.08 -21.49 -43.56
C THR A 671 13.53 -22.87 -43.88
N GLN A 672 12.62 -23.41 -43.04
CA GLN A 672 11.97 -24.69 -43.30
C GLN A 672 10.96 -24.63 -44.46
N LEU A 673 10.21 -23.53 -44.61
CA LEU A 673 9.36 -23.30 -45.78
C LEU A 673 10.17 -23.20 -47.06
N VAL A 674 11.32 -22.51 -47.03
CA VAL A 674 12.23 -22.40 -48.16
C VAL A 674 12.79 -23.76 -48.54
N VAL A 675 13.27 -24.56 -47.57
CA VAL A 675 13.74 -25.94 -47.82
C VAL A 675 12.64 -26.82 -48.41
N SER A 676 11.42 -26.72 -47.90
CA SER A 676 10.25 -27.44 -48.42
C SER A 676 9.88 -26.99 -49.85
N PHE A 677 9.95 -25.69 -50.12
CA PHE A 677 9.73 -25.14 -51.46
C PHE A 677 10.82 -25.57 -52.45
N PHE A 678 12.09 -25.57 -52.03
CA PHE A 678 13.17 -26.11 -52.86
C PHE A 678 12.98 -27.61 -53.12
N PHE A 679 12.56 -28.38 -52.12
CA PHE A 679 12.23 -29.79 -52.31
C PHE A 679 11.12 -30.01 -53.36
N THR A 680 10.03 -29.23 -53.32
CA THR A 680 8.95 -29.34 -54.31
C THR A 680 9.39 -28.90 -55.70
N VAL A 681 10.16 -27.81 -55.82
CA VAL A 681 10.73 -27.34 -57.09
C VAL A 681 11.68 -28.36 -57.69
N ILE A 682 12.60 -28.91 -56.89
CA ILE A 682 13.55 -29.96 -57.30
C ILE A 682 12.80 -31.22 -57.76
N GLY A 683 11.72 -31.60 -57.07
CA GLY A 683 10.87 -32.73 -57.44
C GLY A 683 10.08 -32.52 -58.74
N ILE A 684 9.74 -31.27 -59.09
CA ILE A 684 9.10 -30.95 -60.39
C ILE A 684 10.14 -30.93 -61.52
N LEU A 685 11.34 -30.38 -61.26
CA LEU A 685 12.44 -30.33 -62.22
C LEU A 685 13.00 -31.72 -62.56
N SER A 686 13.03 -32.66 -61.61
CA SER A 686 13.47 -34.03 -61.87
C SER A 686 12.56 -34.77 -62.86
N ARG A 687 11.27 -34.40 -62.95
CA ARG A 687 10.30 -34.98 -63.90
C ARG A 687 10.41 -34.42 -65.32
N THR A 688 11.09 -33.29 -65.52
CA THR A 688 11.13 -32.58 -66.80
C THR A 688 12.52 -32.60 -67.47
N ARG A 689 13.52 -33.22 -66.84
CA ARG A 689 14.93 -33.25 -67.29
C ARG A 689 15.37 -34.67 -67.71
N PRO A 690 16.38 -34.81 -68.60
CA PRO A 690 16.89 -36.11 -69.07
C PRO A 690 17.51 -36.97 -67.95
N ASP A 691 17.53 -38.29 -68.15
CA ASP A 691 17.74 -39.33 -67.11
C ASP A 691 18.98 -39.13 -66.23
N SER A 692 20.11 -38.70 -66.79
CA SER A 692 21.36 -38.51 -66.04
C SER A 692 21.29 -37.35 -65.04
N ILE A 693 20.50 -36.30 -65.34
CA ILE A 693 20.33 -35.13 -64.49
C ILE A 693 19.19 -35.35 -63.48
N SER A 694 18.18 -36.15 -63.86
CA SER A 694 17.04 -36.49 -63.00
C SER A 694 17.45 -37.23 -61.72
N THR A 695 18.41 -38.16 -61.81
CA THR A 695 18.91 -38.92 -60.65
C THR A 695 19.60 -38.05 -59.60
N PHE A 696 20.38 -37.06 -60.03
CA PHE A 696 21.03 -36.08 -59.14
C PHE A 696 19.99 -35.24 -58.37
N PHE A 697 18.97 -34.73 -59.07
CA PHE A 697 17.88 -33.97 -58.43
C PHE A 697 17.01 -34.84 -57.52
N LEU A 698 16.82 -36.12 -57.85
CA LEU A 698 16.11 -37.06 -56.99
C LEU A 698 16.86 -37.33 -55.67
N LEU A 699 18.18 -37.55 -55.72
CA LEU A 699 19.01 -37.70 -54.52
C LEU A 699 19.00 -36.42 -53.67
N LEU A 700 19.07 -35.25 -54.29
CA LEU A 700 19.00 -33.96 -53.60
C LEU A 700 17.63 -33.76 -52.94
N GLY A 701 16.54 -34.15 -53.62
CA GLY A 701 15.20 -34.15 -53.06
C GLY A 701 15.07 -35.08 -51.84
N ILE A 702 15.57 -36.32 -51.94
CA ILE A 702 15.57 -37.27 -50.83
C ILE A 702 16.37 -36.73 -49.63
N ALA A 703 17.54 -36.13 -49.88
CA ALA A 703 18.34 -35.49 -48.82
C ALA A 703 17.60 -34.33 -48.14
N SER A 704 16.90 -33.47 -48.91
CA SER A 704 16.06 -32.40 -48.36
C SER A 704 14.87 -32.95 -47.56
N PHE A 705 14.26 -34.06 -47.99
CA PHE A 705 13.16 -34.71 -47.28
C PHE A 705 13.60 -35.31 -45.93
N PHE A 706 14.72 -36.01 -45.90
CA PHE A 706 15.29 -36.52 -44.65
C PHE A 706 15.72 -35.40 -43.70
N SER A 707 16.28 -34.31 -44.24
CA SER A 707 16.59 -33.10 -43.46
C SER A 707 15.34 -32.48 -42.83
N PHE A 708 14.25 -32.36 -43.60
CA PHE A 708 12.97 -31.86 -43.09
C PHE A 708 12.38 -32.76 -41.99
N LEU A 709 12.40 -34.08 -42.17
CA LEU A 709 11.95 -35.07 -41.18
C LEU A 709 12.79 -35.01 -39.89
N TYR A 710 14.11 -34.89 -40.01
CA TYR A 710 15.00 -34.74 -38.86
C TYR A 710 14.70 -33.46 -38.05
N HIS A 711 14.29 -32.38 -38.72
CA HIS A 711 13.93 -31.12 -38.10
C HIS A 711 12.45 -31.00 -37.69
N LEU A 712 11.61 -32.01 -37.98
CA LEU A 712 10.17 -32.00 -37.71
C LEU A 712 9.81 -31.78 -36.22
N PRO A 713 10.51 -32.39 -35.24
CA PRO A 713 10.22 -32.10 -33.83
C PRO A 713 10.48 -30.62 -33.49
N LYS A 714 11.57 -30.04 -34.02
CA LYS A 714 11.93 -28.63 -33.81
C LYS A 714 10.95 -27.67 -34.48
N THR A 715 10.41 -28.01 -35.65
CA THR A 715 9.36 -27.20 -36.31
C THR A 715 8.08 -27.22 -35.50
N ILE A 716 7.66 -28.37 -34.97
CA ILE A 716 6.50 -28.46 -34.08
C ILE A 716 6.71 -27.60 -32.82
N THR A 717 7.89 -27.62 -32.21
CA THR A 717 8.20 -26.76 -31.06
C THR A 717 8.17 -25.27 -31.44
N ALA A 718 8.74 -24.90 -32.60
CA ALA A 718 8.72 -23.53 -33.10
C ALA A 718 7.29 -23.04 -33.39
N VAL A 719 6.44 -23.86 -34.00
CA VAL A 719 5.02 -23.55 -34.22
C VAL A 719 4.29 -23.37 -32.89
N LYS A 720 4.52 -24.25 -31.91
CA LYS A 720 3.96 -24.11 -30.55
C LYS A 720 4.40 -22.81 -29.88
N VAL A 721 5.67 -22.42 -30.01
CA VAL A 721 6.19 -21.15 -29.51
C VAL A 721 5.48 -19.98 -30.21
N VAL A 722 5.36 -20.00 -31.54
CA VAL A 722 4.61 -18.97 -32.26
C VAL A 722 3.18 -18.89 -31.74
N ILE A 723 2.43 -19.99 -31.66
CA ILE A 723 1.05 -19.97 -31.15
C ILE A 723 0.96 -19.43 -29.71
N ARG A 724 1.91 -19.77 -28.83
CA ARG A 724 1.92 -19.32 -27.43
C ARG A 724 2.30 -17.85 -27.24
N TYR A 725 3.17 -17.31 -28.10
CA TYR A 725 3.75 -15.97 -27.95
C TYR A 725 3.25 -14.95 -29.00
N LEU A 726 2.49 -15.39 -30.00
CA LEU A 726 1.87 -14.52 -30.99
C LEU A 726 0.85 -13.57 -30.36
N PRO A 727 0.01 -13.97 -29.37
CA PRO A 727 -0.82 -13.02 -28.63
C PRO A 727 0.04 -12.01 -27.85
N PRO A 728 -0.40 -10.73 -27.73
CA PRO A 728 0.36 -9.71 -27.01
C PRO A 728 0.56 -10.02 -25.52
N ASP A 729 -0.40 -10.69 -24.92
CA ASP A 729 -0.42 -11.19 -23.55
C ASP A 729 0.29 -12.56 -23.38
N GLY A 730 0.65 -13.22 -24.49
CA GLY A 730 1.14 -14.60 -24.49
C GLY A 730 2.36 -14.82 -23.59
N ALA A 731 3.33 -13.90 -23.62
CA ALA A 731 4.52 -13.98 -22.77
C ALA A 731 4.19 -13.87 -21.27
N LEU A 732 3.30 -12.94 -20.91
CA LEU A 732 2.85 -12.75 -19.53
C LEU A 732 2.06 -13.96 -19.04
N LYS A 733 1.24 -14.55 -19.91
CA LYS A 733 0.47 -15.76 -19.59
C LYS A 733 1.37 -16.97 -19.32
N GLN A 734 2.45 -17.14 -20.08
CA GLN A 734 3.41 -18.23 -19.82
C GLN A 734 4.20 -18.00 -18.53
N ILE A 735 4.61 -16.76 -18.24
CA ILE A 735 5.28 -16.42 -16.97
C ILE A 735 4.34 -16.71 -15.80
N GLY A 736 3.06 -16.31 -15.89
CA GLY A 736 2.04 -16.64 -14.91
C GLY A 736 1.89 -18.15 -14.70
N LYS A 737 1.80 -18.94 -15.77
CA LYS A 737 1.73 -20.41 -15.65
C LYS A 737 2.96 -21.02 -15.00
N ALA A 738 4.15 -20.50 -15.29
CA ALA A 738 5.40 -20.97 -14.68
C ALA A 738 5.41 -20.71 -13.16
N VAL A 739 4.99 -19.53 -12.73
CA VAL A 739 4.90 -19.17 -11.30
C VAL A 739 3.84 -20.02 -10.60
N ALA A 740 2.64 -20.16 -11.18
CA ALA A 740 1.56 -20.96 -10.59
C ALA A 740 1.95 -22.44 -10.43
N GLU A 741 2.54 -23.07 -11.46
CA GLU A 741 3.02 -24.45 -11.36
C GLU A 741 4.15 -24.60 -10.34
N ALA A 742 5.08 -23.63 -10.27
CA ALA A 742 6.16 -23.64 -9.30
C ALA A 742 5.65 -23.54 -7.86
N LEU A 743 4.64 -22.70 -7.61
CA LEU A 743 4.02 -22.54 -6.30
C LEU A 743 3.30 -23.84 -5.86
N CYS A 744 2.57 -24.49 -6.76
CA CYS A 744 1.94 -25.79 -6.50
C CYS A 744 2.98 -26.87 -6.16
N LYS A 745 4.03 -27.00 -6.98
CA LYS A 745 5.08 -28.01 -6.79
C LYS A 745 5.90 -27.80 -5.52
N ALA A 746 6.05 -26.55 -5.09
CA ALA A 746 6.73 -26.21 -3.86
C ALA A 746 5.87 -26.44 -2.61
N GLY A 747 4.57 -26.73 -2.77
CA GLY A 747 3.62 -26.90 -1.67
C GLY A 747 3.19 -25.58 -1.02
N PHE A 748 3.35 -24.45 -1.71
CA PHE A 748 2.88 -23.14 -1.23
C PHE A 748 1.41 -22.85 -1.60
N ILE A 749 0.89 -23.60 -2.58
CA ILE A 749 -0.52 -23.59 -2.98
C ILE A 749 -1.00 -25.02 -2.78
N GLU A 750 -2.01 -25.18 -1.93
CA GLU A 750 -2.65 -26.47 -1.65
C GLU A 750 -3.69 -26.80 -2.73
N THR A 751 -4.26 -25.76 -3.35
CA THR A 751 -5.17 -25.89 -4.47
C THR A 751 -4.52 -26.64 -5.64
N ALA A 752 -5.20 -27.69 -6.13
CA ALA A 752 -4.74 -28.46 -7.28
C ALA A 752 -4.57 -27.58 -8.53
N ASN A 753 -3.45 -27.73 -9.23
CA ASN A 753 -3.08 -26.95 -10.42
C ASN A 753 -4.14 -26.96 -11.55
N GLU A 754 -5.01 -27.97 -11.60
CA GLU A 754 -6.10 -28.07 -12.57
C GLU A 754 -7.23 -27.05 -12.32
N ARG A 755 -7.42 -26.62 -11.07
CA ARG A 755 -8.41 -25.60 -10.70
C ARG A 755 -7.89 -24.18 -10.92
N LEU A 756 -6.56 -24.02 -10.99
CA LEU A 756 -5.90 -22.72 -11.15
C LEU A 756 -5.98 -22.21 -12.58
N LYS A 757 -6.46 -20.98 -12.75
CA LYS A 757 -6.51 -20.32 -14.06
C LYS A 757 -5.79 -18.98 -14.01
N VAL A 758 -4.76 -18.85 -14.84
CA VAL A 758 -4.03 -17.59 -15.04
C VAL A 758 -4.77 -16.74 -16.06
N HIS A 759 -5.22 -15.58 -15.63
CA HIS A 759 -5.86 -14.59 -16.49
C HIS A 759 -4.89 -13.46 -16.80
N VAL A 760 -4.87 -13.05 -18.09
CA VAL A 760 -4.16 -11.86 -18.52
C VAL A 760 -5.12 -11.00 -19.33
N PHE A 761 -5.29 -9.75 -18.91
CA PHE A 761 -6.16 -8.79 -19.57
C PHE A 761 -5.36 -7.59 -20.04
N LYS A 762 -5.73 -7.05 -21.20
CA LYS A 762 -5.14 -5.84 -21.75
C LYS A 762 -6.20 -4.74 -21.75
N LEU A 763 -5.89 -3.58 -21.17
CA LEU A 763 -6.77 -2.42 -21.27
C LEU A 763 -6.60 -1.71 -22.64
N PRO A 764 -7.61 -0.95 -23.08
CA PRO A 764 -7.51 -0.04 -24.22
C PRO A 764 -6.42 1.03 -24.03
N THR A 765 -6.01 1.32 -22.78
CA THR A 765 -4.87 2.20 -22.46
C THR A 765 -3.51 1.59 -22.83
N GLY A 766 -3.45 0.29 -23.11
CA GLY A 766 -2.23 -0.44 -23.47
C GLY A 766 -1.57 -1.19 -22.31
N GLU A 767 -2.09 -1.03 -21.08
CA GLU A 767 -1.61 -1.69 -19.86
C GLU A 767 -2.09 -3.16 -19.79
N PHE A 768 -1.26 -4.03 -19.21
CA PHE A 768 -1.56 -5.46 -19.02
C PHE A 768 -1.71 -5.79 -17.54
N TYR A 769 -2.63 -6.71 -17.22
CA TYR A 769 -2.91 -7.18 -15.87
C TYR A 769 -2.82 -8.68 -15.80
N ILE A 770 -2.20 -9.22 -14.75
CA ILE A 770 -2.05 -10.66 -14.53
C ILE A 770 -2.66 -11.01 -13.17
N SER A 771 -3.51 -12.04 -13.14
CA SER A 771 -4.17 -12.55 -11.93
C SER A 771 -4.32 -14.08 -11.96
N LEU A 772 -4.52 -14.68 -10.79
CA LEU A 772 -4.78 -16.10 -10.61
C LEU A 772 -6.19 -16.28 -10.04
N SER A 773 -7.00 -17.14 -10.65
CA SER A 773 -8.34 -17.48 -10.18
C SER A 773 -8.47 -18.96 -9.84
N GLY A 774 -9.47 -19.29 -9.02
CA GLY A 774 -9.73 -20.66 -8.55
C GLY A 774 -8.94 -21.08 -7.32
N CYS A 775 -8.35 -20.13 -6.59
CA CYS A 775 -7.51 -20.30 -5.39
C CYS A 775 -8.00 -19.41 -4.24
N THR A 776 -7.44 -19.59 -3.03
CA THR A 776 -7.71 -18.69 -1.90
C THR A 776 -7.11 -17.30 -2.14
N PHE A 777 -7.56 -16.28 -1.39
CA PHE A 777 -7.00 -14.93 -1.53
C PHE A 777 -5.50 -14.91 -1.20
N TYR A 778 -5.09 -15.65 -0.17
CA TYR A 778 -3.69 -15.84 0.19
C TYR A 778 -2.86 -16.36 -0.99
N GLU A 779 -3.30 -17.45 -1.62
CA GLU A 779 -2.63 -18.07 -2.76
C GLU A 779 -2.53 -17.09 -3.95
N SER A 780 -3.59 -16.33 -4.22
CA SER A 780 -3.57 -15.30 -5.28
C SER A 780 -2.67 -14.11 -4.93
N SER A 781 -2.60 -13.69 -3.68
CA SER A 781 -1.72 -12.61 -3.20
C SER A 781 -0.25 -13.03 -3.29
N LEU A 782 0.06 -14.27 -2.88
CA LEU A 782 1.37 -14.88 -3.00
C LEU A 782 1.82 -14.98 -4.47
N PHE A 783 0.91 -15.41 -5.36
CA PHE A 783 1.14 -15.42 -6.80
C PHE A 783 1.47 -14.03 -7.35
N SER A 784 0.66 -13.03 -7.01
CA SER A 784 0.86 -11.66 -7.50
C SER A 784 2.15 -11.02 -6.95
N ASN A 785 2.53 -11.31 -5.70
CA ASN A 785 3.82 -10.92 -5.15
C ASN A 785 4.98 -11.55 -5.93
N CYS A 786 4.91 -12.85 -6.22
CA CYS A 786 5.93 -13.55 -7.01
C CYS A 786 6.03 -12.99 -8.45
N ILE A 787 4.89 -12.72 -9.09
CA ILE A 787 4.87 -12.12 -10.44
C ILE A 787 5.45 -10.71 -10.43
N ARG A 788 5.10 -9.89 -9.43
CA ARG A 788 5.70 -8.57 -9.23
C ARG A 788 7.21 -8.69 -9.12
N GLU A 789 7.71 -9.59 -8.29
CA GLU A 789 9.16 -9.80 -8.12
C GLU A 789 9.86 -10.23 -9.41
N VAL A 790 9.27 -11.15 -10.20
CA VAL A 790 9.83 -11.63 -11.48
C VAL A 790 9.89 -10.54 -12.55
N LEU A 791 8.87 -9.68 -12.59
CA LEU A 791 8.73 -8.63 -13.59
C LEU A 791 9.37 -7.32 -13.15
N ALA A 792 9.58 -7.13 -11.84
CA ALA A 792 10.22 -5.96 -11.29
C ALA A 792 11.70 -5.87 -11.72
N PRO A 793 12.25 -4.65 -11.75
CA PRO A 793 13.67 -4.42 -11.90
C PRO A 793 14.49 -5.26 -10.91
N ILE A 794 15.59 -5.84 -11.39
CA ILE A 794 16.45 -6.70 -10.58
C ILE A 794 17.24 -5.84 -9.59
N GLU A 795 16.89 -5.94 -8.31
CA GLU A 795 17.67 -5.35 -7.22
C GLU A 795 18.71 -6.35 -6.71
N SER A 796 18.46 -7.12 -5.64
CA SER A 796 19.45 -8.04 -5.06
C SER A 796 18.94 -9.47 -4.81
N PRO A 797 18.32 -10.14 -5.81
CA PRO A 797 17.83 -11.50 -5.61
C PRO A 797 18.97 -12.49 -5.37
N ARG A 798 18.71 -13.51 -4.55
CA ARG A 798 19.68 -14.57 -4.23
C ARG A 798 19.92 -15.55 -5.40
N TYR A 799 18.97 -15.65 -6.32
CA TYR A 799 19.07 -16.41 -7.55
C TYR A 799 18.53 -15.57 -8.72
N ILE A 800 19.16 -15.70 -9.88
CA ILE A 800 18.68 -15.09 -11.13
C ILE A 800 18.62 -16.16 -12.23
N LEU A 801 17.69 -15.98 -13.16
CA LEU A 801 17.62 -16.73 -14.40
C LEU A 801 18.26 -15.87 -15.49
N ALA A 802 19.37 -16.33 -16.06
CA ALA A 802 19.96 -15.69 -17.23
C ALA A 802 19.59 -16.44 -18.50
N ARG A 803 19.33 -15.69 -19.56
CA ARG A 803 19.14 -16.22 -20.90
C ARG A 803 20.16 -15.59 -21.82
N SER A 804 21.02 -16.41 -22.42
CA SER A 804 21.87 -15.99 -23.53
C SER A 804 21.13 -16.17 -24.86
N GLY A 805 20.99 -15.09 -25.62
CA GLY A 805 20.45 -15.13 -26.97
C GLY A 805 21.35 -14.39 -27.95
N SER A 806 21.55 -14.94 -29.15
CA SER A 806 22.27 -14.27 -30.24
C SER A 806 21.27 -13.89 -31.33
N SER A 807 21.19 -12.61 -31.66
CA SER A 807 20.42 -12.13 -32.82
C SER A 807 21.36 -11.32 -33.71
N PHE A 808 21.52 -11.71 -34.98
CA PHE A 808 22.37 -10.99 -35.95
C PHE A 808 23.81 -10.72 -35.46
N GLY A 809 24.43 -11.68 -34.75
CA GLY A 809 25.82 -11.55 -34.27
C GLY A 809 26.01 -10.75 -32.97
N LEU A 810 24.94 -10.15 -32.41
CA LEU A 810 24.96 -9.52 -31.10
C LEU A 810 24.44 -10.49 -30.02
N SER A 811 25.31 -10.87 -29.08
CA SER A 811 24.92 -11.60 -27.87
C SER A 811 24.20 -10.64 -26.92
N LYS A 812 22.95 -10.94 -26.59
CA LYS A 812 22.17 -10.19 -25.60
C LYS A 812 21.71 -11.13 -24.50
N GLU A 813 22.06 -10.78 -23.27
CA GLU A 813 21.65 -11.52 -22.08
C GLU A 813 20.42 -10.82 -21.45
N ASP A 814 19.33 -11.57 -21.31
CA ASP A 814 18.16 -11.12 -20.55
C ASP A 814 18.17 -11.82 -19.19
N TYR A 815 17.84 -11.08 -18.13
CA TYR A 815 17.82 -11.59 -16.77
C TYR A 815 16.42 -11.49 -16.16
N HIS A 816 16.05 -12.49 -15.37
CA HIS A 816 14.85 -12.49 -14.54
C HIS A 816 15.21 -12.86 -13.10
N SER A 817 14.59 -12.20 -12.14
CA SER A 817 14.68 -12.50 -10.72
C SER A 817 13.93 -13.80 -10.40
N VAL A 818 14.50 -14.60 -9.49
CA VAL A 818 13.78 -15.69 -8.83
C VAL A 818 13.10 -15.10 -7.58
N PRO A 819 11.79 -15.29 -7.39
CA PRO A 819 11.08 -14.77 -6.22
C PRO A 819 11.71 -15.21 -4.90
N MET A 820 11.62 -14.35 -3.88
CA MET A 820 12.17 -14.58 -2.55
C MET A 820 11.69 -15.89 -1.93
N GLN A 821 10.41 -16.23 -2.13
CA GLN A 821 9.81 -17.47 -1.64
C GLN A 821 10.54 -18.73 -2.15
N PHE A 822 10.95 -18.73 -3.42
CA PHE A 822 11.74 -19.83 -3.99
C PHE A 822 13.23 -19.72 -3.67
N ALA A 823 13.71 -18.53 -3.32
CA ALA A 823 15.13 -18.25 -3.10
C ALA A 823 15.66 -18.72 -1.74
N VAL A 824 14.79 -19.16 -0.82
CA VAL A 824 15.18 -19.61 0.54
C VAL A 824 16.07 -20.86 0.51
N LYS A 825 15.69 -21.85 -0.30
CA LYS A 825 16.40 -23.15 -0.42
C LYS A 825 16.74 -23.42 -1.88
N LYS A 826 17.94 -23.98 -2.14
CA LYS A 826 18.36 -24.38 -3.50
C LYS A 826 17.35 -25.31 -4.18
N LYS A 827 16.75 -26.24 -3.42
CA LYS A 827 15.70 -27.15 -3.92
C LYS A 827 14.48 -26.39 -4.46
N LEU A 828 14.03 -25.35 -3.78
CA LEU A 828 12.87 -24.54 -4.21
C LEU A 828 13.20 -23.69 -5.44
N ALA A 829 14.40 -23.10 -5.50
CA ALA A 829 14.87 -22.37 -6.68
C ALA A 829 14.93 -23.29 -7.92
N GLN A 830 15.30 -24.56 -7.73
CA GLN A 830 15.31 -25.57 -8.79
C GLN A 830 13.90 -25.89 -9.29
N VAL A 831 12.92 -26.03 -8.39
CA VAL A 831 11.50 -26.25 -8.75
C VAL A 831 10.95 -25.10 -9.61
N PHE A 832 11.28 -23.86 -9.23
CA PHE A 832 10.93 -22.68 -10.03
C PHE A 832 11.59 -22.71 -11.41
N TYR A 833 12.88 -23.02 -11.46
CA TYR A 833 13.65 -23.14 -12.70
C TYR A 833 13.08 -24.18 -13.67
N GLU A 834 12.74 -25.39 -13.19
CA GLU A 834 12.14 -26.43 -14.01
C GLU A 834 10.78 -26.00 -14.58
N SER A 835 9.98 -25.30 -13.78
CA SER A 835 8.69 -24.75 -14.21
C SER A 835 8.87 -23.63 -15.22
N TRP A 836 9.90 -22.79 -15.05
CA TRP A 836 10.27 -21.74 -16.01
C TRP A 836 10.71 -22.32 -17.36
N GLN A 837 11.53 -23.37 -17.36
CA GLN A 837 11.98 -24.03 -18.58
C GLN A 837 10.83 -24.67 -19.37
N LYS A 838 9.86 -25.25 -18.66
CA LYS A 838 8.70 -25.90 -19.25
C LYS A 838 7.75 -24.93 -19.95
N HIS A 839 7.48 -23.77 -19.34
CA HIS A 839 6.46 -22.83 -19.82
C HIS A 839 7.02 -21.63 -20.56
N VAL A 840 8.18 -21.11 -20.15
CA VAL A 840 8.74 -19.85 -20.65
C VAL A 840 9.85 -20.09 -21.67
N CYS A 841 11.04 -20.47 -21.22
CA CYS A 841 12.18 -20.66 -22.09
C CYS A 841 13.33 -21.39 -21.41
N LEU A 842 14.23 -21.94 -22.21
CA LEU A 842 15.53 -22.40 -21.74
C LEU A 842 16.33 -21.22 -21.18
N SER A 843 16.76 -21.36 -19.93
CA SER A 843 17.55 -20.39 -19.17
C SER A 843 18.58 -21.12 -18.32
N GLU A 844 19.47 -20.37 -17.67
CA GLU A 844 20.44 -20.85 -16.70
C GLU A 844 20.11 -20.29 -15.31
N LEU A 845 20.02 -21.16 -14.30
CA LEU A 845 19.84 -20.76 -12.91
C LEU A 845 21.19 -20.41 -12.27
N ILE A 846 21.37 -19.15 -11.88
CA ILE A 846 22.62 -18.63 -11.35
C ILE A 846 22.46 -18.22 -9.89
N TYR A 847 23.37 -18.70 -9.04
CA TYR A 847 23.44 -18.29 -7.64
C TYR A 847 24.29 -17.02 -7.50
N THR A 848 23.66 -15.93 -7.09
CA THR A 848 24.26 -14.58 -7.13
C THR A 848 25.32 -14.33 -6.07
N ARG A 849 25.56 -15.26 -5.13
CA ARG A 849 26.60 -15.13 -4.10
C ARG A 849 27.96 -15.71 -4.50
N THR A 850 28.06 -16.38 -5.64
CA THR A 850 29.34 -16.83 -6.22
C THR A 850 30.05 -15.69 -6.94
N GLY A 851 31.37 -15.78 -7.16
CA GLY A 851 32.12 -14.76 -7.90
C GLY A 851 31.54 -14.50 -9.30
N GLU A 852 31.29 -15.55 -10.07
CA GLU A 852 30.66 -15.45 -11.40
C GLU A 852 29.20 -14.97 -11.35
N GLY A 853 28.43 -15.43 -10.35
CA GLY A 853 27.04 -15.01 -10.19
C GLY A 853 26.88 -13.54 -9.81
N ARG A 854 27.82 -12.97 -9.05
CA ARG A 854 27.86 -11.53 -8.74
C ARG A 854 28.07 -10.70 -9.99
N LYS A 855 28.96 -11.13 -10.91
CA LYS A 855 29.17 -10.47 -12.20
C LYS A 855 27.89 -10.42 -13.02
N LYS A 856 27.19 -11.55 -13.14
CA LYS A 856 25.90 -11.62 -13.87
C LYS A 856 24.81 -10.78 -13.17
N LEU A 857 24.78 -10.74 -11.84
CA LEU A 857 23.84 -9.89 -11.08
C LEU A 857 24.10 -8.40 -11.31
N LEU A 858 25.36 -7.95 -11.30
CA LEU A 858 25.72 -6.56 -11.58
C LEU A 858 25.29 -6.13 -12.98
N LYS A 859 25.53 -6.97 -14.00
CA LYS A 859 25.03 -6.73 -15.37
C LYS A 859 23.50 -6.66 -15.41
N ALA A 860 22.82 -7.54 -14.68
CA ALA A 860 21.38 -7.55 -14.59
C ALA A 860 20.81 -6.28 -13.93
N GLN A 861 21.41 -5.83 -12.84
CA GLN A 861 21.07 -4.59 -12.14
C GLN A 861 21.25 -3.39 -13.08
N ALA A 862 22.41 -3.26 -13.72
CA ALA A 862 22.71 -2.18 -14.65
C ALA A 862 21.72 -2.09 -15.83
N ASN A 863 21.41 -3.23 -16.46
CA ASN A 863 20.37 -3.32 -17.49
C ASN A 863 18.97 -2.99 -16.95
N ALA A 864 18.68 -3.36 -15.71
CA ALA A 864 17.42 -3.01 -15.07
C ALA A 864 17.34 -1.49 -14.82
N PHE A 865 18.42 -0.83 -14.38
CA PHE A 865 18.44 0.62 -14.14
C PHE A 865 18.11 1.46 -15.36
N SER A 866 18.57 1.09 -16.56
CA SER A 866 18.17 1.79 -17.79
C SER A 866 16.67 1.63 -18.11
N SER A 867 16.06 0.51 -17.69
CA SER A 867 14.62 0.23 -17.84
C SER A 867 13.73 0.75 -16.70
N ILE A 868 14.27 0.98 -15.50
CA ILE A 868 13.58 1.57 -14.34
C ILE A 868 13.00 2.95 -14.68
N PHE A 869 13.65 3.69 -15.56
CA PHE A 869 13.17 4.99 -16.03
C PHE A 869 12.01 4.89 -17.04
N GLU A 870 11.65 3.68 -17.51
CA GLU A 870 10.64 3.46 -18.55
C GLU A 870 9.43 2.59 -18.16
N SER A 871 9.51 1.74 -17.13
CA SER A 871 8.40 0.85 -16.77
C SER A 871 8.32 0.54 -15.28
N GLU A 872 7.32 1.13 -14.60
CA GLU A 872 6.92 0.75 -13.25
C GLU A 872 6.01 -0.50 -13.33
N VAL A 873 6.42 -1.60 -12.68
CA VAL A 873 5.54 -2.75 -12.40
C VAL A 873 4.88 -2.49 -11.05
N LYS A 874 3.56 -2.52 -10.99
CA LYS A 874 2.81 -2.22 -9.76
C LYS A 874 1.87 -3.35 -9.40
N ARG A 875 1.75 -3.62 -8.11
CA ARG A 875 0.67 -4.42 -7.56
C ARG A 875 -0.57 -3.52 -7.47
N GLN A 876 -1.70 -4.02 -7.93
CA GLN A 876 -2.97 -3.32 -7.90
C GLN A 876 -4.09 -4.32 -7.63
N ASP A 877 -4.96 -3.99 -6.69
CA ASP A 877 -6.09 -4.85 -6.34
C ASP A 877 -7.28 -4.43 -7.21
N ARG A 878 -7.88 -5.39 -7.93
CA ARG A 878 -8.93 -5.11 -8.92
C ARG A 878 -10.11 -6.05 -8.77
N TRP A 879 -11.33 -5.52 -8.88
CA TRP A 879 -12.57 -6.29 -8.95
C TRP A 879 -12.65 -7.02 -10.30
N GLN A 880 -12.61 -8.36 -10.27
CA GLN A 880 -12.51 -9.23 -11.45
C GLN A 880 -13.37 -10.48 -11.35
#